data_AF-A0A9R1SAK0-F1
#
_entry.id   AF-A0A9R1SAK0-F1
#
_cell.length_a   1.000
_cell.length_b   1.000
_cell.length_c   1.000
_cell.angle_alpha   90.00
_cell.angle_beta   90.00
_cell.angle_gamma   90.00
#
_symmetry.space_group_name_H-M   'P 1'
#
loop_
_entity.id
_entity.type
_entity.pdbx_description
1 polymer ?
#
loop_
_entity_poly.entity_id
_entity_poly.type
_entity_poly.pdbx_seq_one_letter_code
_entity_poly.pdbx_strand_id
1 'polypeptide(L)'
;MAPPGAALLGPPQAIVDTEMADRKPDAKKPTPTKQPKPKRAPRGYSFDSSSSTTSSDGYSDSDDDEPRRKPAAPHAPGRALAYASSGDPCVDFFFQVVPGATAPADVAALLGVAWAADARTALRLVCHLRGVRGLGKADREGFYAAALWMHANHPRTLAANLGGFARFGCLKDLPEILYRVLHGPRDERKDQDDVAAAAAIQYRRGGPVGKSGKRRCVGGGRAAAAEAAKARREKEAEHAQAVLARYDSDEAFRNLYDGVADLFAGLLKSDLEHLRAGETAKIGLAAKWCPSLRSSYDRATLLCEAIARRVFPRDSSPEYLAIPDKHYAYRVRSRLRREVQVPLRKVLELPEVYMSARKWDELPYARVASTAMRQYKEAFDKHDKEGVAGFYDEVRAGLSRIPAGAVLPHVIVAAALKGEHDESAELQWRRMVSSLASEGRLTNCIAMCALSGCTSDKPPAAAAIALGLLISELSQDPWKGRVITFDAAHQLHRVRGASLVEKLRPLAAVTPRRGANLQAVFNKILNVAVAGALAKDQMVRRVFVLSDMEFDGWTGGEAWVSEHEAIRKRFAAEGFAAPEVVFWNVGSTSKAASPVVAAQAGVALVSGYSKNLVRLFLEADGVLTPSAIMADAISGPDYDALEVLD
;
A
#
# COMPACT_ATOMS: atom_id res chain seq x y z
N MET A 1 35.41 -35.59 -5.91
CA MET A 1 35.00 -35.14 -7.25
C MET A 1 34.22 -33.85 -7.08
N ALA A 2 34.74 -32.74 -7.58
CA ALA A 2 34.12 -31.41 -7.48
C ALA A 2 32.88 -31.31 -8.39
N PRO A 3 31.86 -30.50 -8.04
CA PRO A 3 30.68 -30.29 -8.89
C PRO A 3 31.04 -29.43 -10.12
N PRO A 4 30.36 -29.63 -11.27
CA PRO A 4 30.60 -28.82 -12.46
C PRO A 4 30.16 -27.37 -12.22
N GLY A 5 31.05 -26.44 -12.58
CA GLY A 5 30.94 -25.01 -12.29
C GLY A 5 29.72 -24.35 -12.91
N ALA A 6 29.11 -23.45 -12.12
CA ALA A 6 28.15 -22.47 -12.60
C ALA A 6 28.79 -21.62 -13.71
N ALA A 7 28.32 -21.80 -14.94
CA ALA A 7 28.61 -20.83 -16.00
C ALA A 7 27.93 -19.52 -15.60
N LEU A 8 28.75 -18.53 -15.21
CA LEU A 8 28.35 -17.15 -14.96
C LEU A 8 27.58 -16.63 -16.19
N LEU A 9 26.25 -16.59 -16.09
CA LEU A 9 25.40 -15.91 -17.05
C LEU A 9 25.74 -14.42 -16.94
N GLY A 10 26.40 -13.88 -17.98
CA GLY A 10 26.78 -12.47 -18.02
C GLY A 10 25.59 -11.51 -17.88
N PRO A 11 25.87 -10.22 -17.58
CA PRO A 11 24.84 -9.24 -17.21
C PRO A 11 23.79 -9.01 -18.31
N PRO A 12 22.55 -8.61 -17.96
CA PRO A 12 21.46 -8.38 -18.91
C PRO A 12 21.78 -7.27 -19.91
N GLN A 13 21.59 -7.49 -21.23
CA GLN A 13 22.04 -6.50 -22.23
C GLN A 13 20.99 -5.43 -22.54
N ALA A 14 21.42 -4.16 -22.53
CA ALA A 14 20.67 -3.04 -23.06
C ALA A 14 20.71 -3.06 -24.60
N ILE A 15 19.59 -3.32 -25.28
CA ILE A 15 19.50 -3.18 -26.74
C ILE A 15 18.50 -2.07 -27.08
N VAL A 16 19.04 -0.92 -27.51
CA VAL A 16 18.29 0.13 -28.18
C VAL A 16 18.21 -0.24 -29.66
N ASP A 17 17.02 -0.55 -30.18
CA ASP A 17 16.83 -0.86 -31.61
C ASP A 17 17.05 0.41 -32.46
N THR A 18 18.27 0.63 -32.97
CA THR A 18 18.62 1.80 -33.80
C THR A 18 18.66 1.55 -35.31
N GLU A 19 18.65 0.32 -35.81
CA GLU A 19 19.00 0.06 -37.22
C GLU A 19 17.92 -0.69 -38.01
N MET A 20 16.82 -0.02 -38.33
CA MET A 20 15.90 -0.43 -39.41
C MET A 20 15.55 0.72 -40.36
N ALA A 21 16.45 1.71 -40.50
CA ALA A 21 16.20 2.91 -41.32
C ALA A 21 17.06 3.00 -42.59
N ASP A 22 17.90 2.01 -42.91
CA ASP A 22 18.69 2.02 -44.15
C ASP A 22 18.03 1.19 -45.27
N ARG A 23 17.03 1.80 -45.90
CA ARG A 23 16.71 1.56 -47.31
C ARG A 23 16.47 2.91 -48.00
N LYS A 24 17.52 3.44 -48.62
CA LYS A 24 17.44 4.58 -49.57
C LYS A 24 16.79 4.15 -50.88
N PRO A 25 16.04 5.05 -51.53
CA PRO A 25 16.06 5.17 -52.97
C PRO A 25 16.55 6.55 -53.45
N ASP A 26 16.93 6.57 -54.73
CA ASP A 26 17.94 7.40 -55.39
C ASP A 26 17.76 8.93 -55.52
N ALA A 27 18.90 9.54 -55.85
CA ALA A 27 19.21 10.96 -55.99
C ALA A 27 18.58 11.68 -57.21
N LYS A 28 18.37 13.00 -57.06
CA LYS A 28 18.45 13.97 -58.16
C LYS A 28 19.37 15.15 -57.79
N LYS A 29 20.23 15.51 -58.75
CA LYS A 29 21.38 16.44 -58.70
C LYS A 29 20.98 17.95 -58.73
N PRO A 30 21.92 18.86 -58.40
CA PRO A 30 21.67 20.22 -57.89
C PRO A 30 21.98 21.36 -58.89
N THR A 31 21.67 22.62 -58.53
CA THR A 31 22.43 23.91 -58.71
C THR A 31 21.51 25.16 -58.54
N PRO A 32 22.00 26.43 -58.42
CA PRO A 32 22.89 26.99 -57.39
C PRO A 32 22.47 28.39 -56.83
N THR A 33 23.21 28.81 -55.80
CA THR A 33 23.36 30.08 -55.02
C THR A 33 22.96 31.47 -55.58
N LYS A 34 22.58 32.39 -54.65
CA LYS A 34 23.00 33.82 -54.61
C LYS A 34 22.80 34.47 -53.23
N GLN A 35 23.84 35.15 -52.71
CA GLN A 35 23.82 36.09 -51.56
C GLN A 35 23.42 37.51 -52.02
N PRO A 36 22.97 38.40 -51.09
CA PRO A 36 23.62 39.72 -51.03
C PRO A 36 23.75 40.38 -49.63
N LYS A 37 24.59 41.44 -49.64
CA LYS A 37 25.19 42.32 -48.61
C LYS A 37 24.25 43.39 -47.96
N PRO A 38 24.70 44.14 -46.92
CA PRO A 38 23.87 44.90 -45.96
C PRO A 38 23.74 46.42 -46.27
N LYS A 39 22.79 47.12 -45.62
CA LYS A 39 22.71 48.61 -45.58
C LYS A 39 22.20 49.19 -44.24
N ARG A 40 22.62 50.45 -44.04
CA ARG A 40 22.66 51.38 -42.89
C ARG A 40 21.33 51.93 -42.30
N ALA A 41 21.51 52.54 -41.12
CA ALA A 41 20.65 53.28 -40.15
C ALA A 41 19.67 54.36 -40.67
N PRO A 42 18.83 54.91 -39.76
CA PRO A 42 19.04 56.33 -39.33
C PRO A 42 18.66 56.72 -37.87
N ARG A 43 19.25 57.87 -37.46
CA ARG A 43 18.87 59.03 -36.58
C ARG A 43 17.50 58.96 -35.85
N GLY A 44 17.23 59.46 -34.64
CA GLY A 44 17.84 60.45 -33.72
C GLY A 44 16.77 61.50 -33.34
N TYR A 45 16.52 61.82 -32.05
CA TYR A 45 16.00 63.10 -31.50
C TYR A 45 15.88 63.04 -29.95
N SER A 46 16.03 64.21 -29.32
CA SER A 46 16.26 64.49 -27.89
C SER A 46 15.22 65.48 -27.31
N PHE A 47 15.28 65.67 -25.96
CA PHE A 47 14.75 66.80 -25.15
C PHE A 47 13.23 66.73 -24.79
N ASP A 48 12.70 67.08 -23.61
CA ASP A 48 13.23 67.60 -22.33
C ASP A 48 12.13 67.71 -21.23
N SER A 49 12.56 68.04 -19.99
CA SER A 49 11.84 68.76 -18.91
C SER A 49 10.68 68.06 -18.15
N SER A 50 10.44 68.19 -16.83
CA SER A 50 11.12 68.81 -15.67
C SER A 50 10.31 68.58 -14.37
N SER A 51 11.01 68.53 -13.22
CA SER A 51 10.62 69.00 -11.85
C SER A 51 9.50 68.24 -11.07
N SER A 52 9.46 68.12 -9.73
CA SER A 52 10.18 68.77 -8.61
C SER A 52 9.94 68.04 -7.25
N THR A 53 10.91 68.17 -6.31
CA THR A 53 10.79 68.41 -4.83
C THR A 53 10.16 67.32 -3.92
N THR A 54 10.54 67.03 -2.66
CA THR A 54 11.41 67.68 -1.63
C THR A 54 11.61 66.76 -0.41
N SER A 55 12.77 66.93 0.25
CA SER A 55 13.14 66.82 1.69
C SER A 55 12.74 65.61 2.56
N SER A 56 13.71 65.01 3.28
CA SER A 56 14.19 65.57 4.56
C SER A 56 15.43 64.84 5.09
N ASP A 57 16.33 65.62 5.66
CA ASP A 57 17.46 65.27 6.54
C ASP A 57 17.00 64.40 7.74
N GLY A 58 17.79 63.58 8.44
CA GLY A 58 19.23 63.58 8.68
C GLY A 58 19.51 64.10 10.11
N TYR A 59 19.72 63.23 11.11
CA TYR A 59 20.84 63.26 12.08
C TYR A 59 20.71 62.17 13.18
N SER A 60 21.88 61.74 13.66
CA SER A 60 22.20 60.71 14.65
C SER A 60 22.13 61.16 16.11
N ASP A 61 21.84 60.25 17.05
CA ASP A 61 22.74 59.94 18.20
C ASP A 61 22.30 58.66 18.96
N SER A 62 23.22 58.17 19.78
CA SER A 62 23.35 56.88 20.46
C SER A 62 22.56 56.76 21.78
N ASP A 63 22.19 55.53 22.19
CA ASP A 63 22.33 54.96 23.56
C ASP A 63 21.33 53.82 23.87
N ASP A 64 21.78 52.93 24.76
CA ASP A 64 21.24 51.66 25.27
C ASP A 64 19.75 51.64 25.69
N ASP A 65 19.04 50.50 25.46
CA ASP A 65 18.31 49.76 26.52
C ASP A 65 17.68 48.43 26.00
N GLU A 66 17.57 47.43 26.89
CA GLU A 66 17.06 46.06 26.67
C GLU A 66 15.63 45.95 26.08
N PRO A 67 15.29 44.88 25.33
CA PRO A 67 13.92 44.65 24.88
C PRO A 67 13.04 44.06 25.99
N ARG A 68 12.04 44.85 26.40
CA ARG A 68 10.89 44.45 27.23
C ARG A 68 10.23 43.16 26.72
N ARG A 69 10.19 42.14 27.59
CA ARG A 69 9.42 40.89 27.43
C ARG A 69 7.94 41.18 27.18
N LYS A 70 7.40 40.71 26.05
CA LYS A 70 5.96 40.53 25.84
C LYS A 70 5.50 39.23 26.53
N PRO A 71 4.29 39.20 27.13
CA PRO A 71 3.85 38.08 27.95
C PRO A 71 3.63 36.83 27.10
N ALA A 72 4.22 35.72 27.53
CA ALA A 72 4.00 34.41 26.95
C ALA A 72 2.52 34.04 27.03
N ALA A 73 1.94 33.61 25.90
CA ALA A 73 0.66 32.91 25.89
C ALA A 73 0.76 31.67 26.80
N PRO A 74 -0.32 31.26 27.50
CA PRO A 74 -0.28 30.13 28.40
C PRO A 74 0.02 28.86 27.59
N HIS A 75 1.23 28.32 27.74
CA HIS A 75 1.53 26.95 27.36
C HIS A 75 0.64 26.03 28.19
N ALA A 76 -0.36 25.42 27.56
CA ALA A 76 -1.00 24.24 28.12
C ALA A 76 -0.04 23.05 27.93
N PRO A 77 0.51 22.45 29.00
CA PRO A 77 1.39 21.30 28.85
C PRO A 77 0.52 20.04 28.80
N GLY A 78 -0.06 19.74 27.64
CA GLY A 78 -0.67 18.43 27.39
C GLY A 78 0.39 17.48 26.85
N ARG A 79 1.12 16.77 27.73
CA ARG A 79 2.03 15.67 27.36
C ARG A 79 1.46 14.34 27.84
N ALA A 80 1.49 13.36 26.93
CA ALA A 80 0.63 12.18 26.85
C ALA A 80 0.88 11.06 27.88
N LEU A 81 -0.17 10.24 28.02
CA LEU A 81 -0.46 9.08 28.90
C LEU A 81 0.50 7.89 28.80
N ALA A 82 1.65 8.01 28.17
CA ALA A 82 2.25 6.84 27.56
C ALA A 82 3.75 6.74 27.85
N TYR A 83 4.16 5.53 28.18
CA TYR A 83 5.56 5.15 28.26
C TYR A 83 6.22 5.48 26.92
N ALA A 84 7.47 5.94 26.96
CA ALA A 84 8.24 6.15 25.73
C ALA A 84 8.35 4.86 24.89
N SER A 85 8.26 3.70 25.54
CA SER A 85 8.38 2.36 24.99
C SER A 85 7.63 1.36 25.86
N SER A 86 7.17 0.26 25.30
CA SER A 86 6.63 -0.88 26.05
C SER A 86 7.69 -1.65 26.85
N GLY A 87 8.98 -1.37 26.64
CA GLY A 87 10.13 -2.10 27.18
C GLY A 87 10.60 -3.26 26.30
N ASP A 88 9.84 -3.61 25.26
CA ASP A 88 10.20 -4.61 24.25
C ASP A 88 10.20 -3.95 22.85
N PRO A 89 11.37 -3.82 22.19
CA PRO A 89 11.49 -3.21 20.88
C PRO A 89 10.65 -3.88 19.78
N CYS A 90 10.41 -5.19 19.86
CA CYS A 90 9.58 -5.91 18.91
C CYS A 90 8.10 -5.55 19.10
N VAL A 91 7.64 -5.45 20.34
CA VAL A 91 6.27 -5.00 20.66
C VAL A 91 6.08 -3.55 20.24
N ASP A 92 7.09 -2.70 20.44
CA ASP A 92 7.08 -1.32 19.96
C ASP A 92 6.97 -1.24 18.44
N PHE A 93 7.76 -2.02 17.69
CA PHE A 93 7.62 -2.09 16.24
C PHE A 93 6.22 -2.56 15.83
N PHE A 94 5.71 -3.60 16.49
CA PHE A 94 4.37 -4.15 16.23
C PHE A 94 3.26 -3.12 16.48
N PHE A 95 3.38 -2.28 17.50
CA PHE A 95 2.34 -1.32 17.86
C PHE A 95 2.50 0.04 17.18
N GLN A 96 3.71 0.58 17.09
CA GLN A 96 3.97 1.95 16.64
C GLN A 96 3.98 2.12 15.12
N VAL A 97 4.25 1.04 14.35
CA VAL A 97 4.18 1.12 12.88
C VAL A 97 2.74 1.05 12.41
N VAL A 98 2.20 2.18 11.93
CA VAL A 98 0.83 2.34 11.43
C VAL A 98 0.87 2.62 9.91
N PRO A 99 0.14 1.85 9.09
CA PRO A 99 0.15 2.00 7.63
C PRO A 99 -0.26 3.42 7.19
N GLY A 100 0.57 4.02 6.33
CA GLY A 100 0.35 5.37 5.78
C GLY A 100 0.51 6.53 6.78
N ALA A 101 0.87 6.22 8.02
CA ALA A 101 0.99 7.17 9.11
C ALA A 101 2.45 7.29 9.61
N THR A 102 3.14 6.15 9.72
CA THR A 102 4.56 6.11 10.10
C THR A 102 5.44 6.40 8.89
N ALA A 103 6.42 7.31 9.04
CA ALA A 103 7.34 7.65 7.96
C ALA A 103 8.33 6.48 7.67
N PRO A 104 8.80 6.32 6.42
CA PRO A 104 9.76 5.27 6.07
C PRO A 104 11.03 5.27 6.94
N ALA A 105 11.52 6.45 7.32
CA ALA A 105 12.69 6.59 8.19
C ALA A 105 12.41 6.08 9.62
N ASP A 106 11.23 6.33 10.15
CA ASP A 106 10.82 5.86 11.49
C ASP A 106 10.62 4.34 11.49
N VAL A 107 10.07 3.77 10.40
CA VAL A 107 9.99 2.30 10.23
C VAL A 107 11.37 1.68 10.24
N ALA A 108 12.33 2.26 9.51
CA ALA A 108 13.71 1.78 9.48
C ALA A 108 14.40 1.89 10.86
N ALA A 109 14.17 2.98 11.59
CA ALA A 109 14.71 3.17 12.93
C ALA A 109 14.14 2.14 13.92
N LEU A 110 12.81 1.96 13.95
CA LEU A 110 12.17 0.95 14.80
C LEU A 110 12.63 -0.46 14.44
N LEU A 111 12.77 -0.75 13.13
CA LEU A 111 13.28 -2.04 12.67
C LEU A 111 14.70 -2.30 13.16
N GLY A 112 15.58 -1.30 13.09
CA GLY A 112 16.95 -1.44 13.56
C GLY A 112 17.04 -1.78 15.05
N VAL A 113 16.21 -1.14 15.89
CA VAL A 113 16.17 -1.45 17.33
C VAL A 113 15.55 -2.83 17.59
N ALA A 114 14.46 -3.18 16.90
CA ALA A 114 13.84 -4.50 17.01
C ALA A 114 14.78 -5.62 16.55
N TRP A 115 15.51 -5.42 15.46
CA TRP A 115 16.45 -6.38 14.90
C TRP A 115 17.65 -6.63 15.84
N ALA A 116 18.16 -5.57 16.46
CA ALA A 116 19.22 -5.67 17.45
C ALA A 116 18.79 -6.45 18.72
N ALA A 117 17.49 -6.42 19.05
CA ALA A 117 16.93 -7.17 20.17
C ALA A 117 16.65 -8.64 19.81
N ASP A 118 15.95 -8.88 18.70
CA ASP A 118 15.66 -10.22 18.16
C ASP A 118 15.45 -10.15 16.63
N ALA A 119 16.48 -10.52 15.88
CA ALA A 119 16.46 -10.51 14.42
C ALA A 119 15.39 -11.44 13.81
N ARG A 120 15.09 -12.57 14.46
CA ARG A 120 14.10 -13.53 13.95
C ARG A 120 12.69 -12.95 14.11
N THR A 121 12.40 -12.39 15.28
CA THR A 121 11.12 -11.73 15.54
C THR A 121 10.97 -10.48 14.67
N ALA A 122 12.02 -9.68 14.50
CA ALA A 122 12.02 -8.52 13.60
C ALA A 122 11.72 -8.91 12.14
N LEU A 123 12.35 -9.97 11.62
CA LEU A 123 12.07 -10.48 10.27
C LEU A 123 10.61 -10.92 10.12
N ARG A 124 10.05 -11.60 11.13
CA ARG A 124 8.63 -11.96 11.15
C ARG A 124 7.74 -10.73 11.13
N LEU A 125 8.10 -9.68 11.86
CA LEU A 125 7.37 -8.41 11.88
C LEU A 125 7.43 -7.68 10.52
N VAL A 126 8.55 -7.76 9.78
CA VAL A 126 8.63 -7.25 8.40
C VAL A 126 7.64 -7.98 7.48
N CYS A 127 7.57 -9.31 7.56
CA CYS A 127 6.58 -10.10 6.83
C CYS A 127 5.14 -9.77 7.23
N HIS A 128 4.90 -9.57 8.54
CA HIS A 128 3.61 -9.16 9.08
C HIS A 128 3.16 -7.79 8.56
N LEU A 129 4.08 -6.82 8.41
CA LEU A 129 3.76 -5.52 7.80
C LEU A 129 3.15 -5.72 6.42
N ARG A 130 3.80 -6.53 5.58
CA ARG A 130 3.34 -6.74 4.20
C ARG A 130 2.11 -7.62 4.09
N GLY A 131 1.93 -8.55 5.02
CA GLY A 131 0.92 -9.60 4.98
C GLY A 131 -0.45 -9.08 4.54
N VAL A 132 -0.88 -9.46 3.34
CA VAL A 132 -2.23 -9.16 2.79
C VAL A 132 -3.21 -10.32 3.00
N ARG A 133 -2.69 -11.44 3.49
CA ARG A 133 -3.39 -12.66 3.87
C ARG A 133 -3.08 -12.94 5.34
N GLY A 134 -3.95 -13.71 6.01
CA GLY A 134 -3.77 -13.99 7.44
C GLY A 134 -3.82 -12.72 8.28
N LEU A 135 -3.03 -12.64 9.35
CA LEU A 135 -3.08 -11.57 10.36
C LEU A 135 -2.28 -10.31 10.03
N GLY A 136 -1.69 -10.20 8.84
CA GLY A 136 -0.84 -9.05 8.49
C GLY A 136 -1.56 -7.70 8.35
N LYS A 137 -0.75 -6.63 8.33
CA LYS A 137 -1.20 -5.22 8.30
C LYS A 137 -1.54 -4.68 6.91
N ALA A 138 -1.14 -5.38 5.85
CA ALA A 138 -1.22 -4.89 4.46
C ALA A 138 -0.54 -3.51 4.25
N ASP A 139 0.52 -3.22 5.00
CA ASP A 139 1.34 -2.02 4.87
C ASP A 139 2.39 -2.18 3.77
N ARG A 140 2.02 -1.72 2.57
CA ARG A 140 2.91 -1.80 1.41
C ARG A 140 4.14 -0.91 1.55
N GLU A 141 3.96 0.34 1.96
CA GLU A 141 5.05 1.32 2.00
C GLU A 141 5.99 1.08 3.18
N GLY A 142 5.44 0.73 4.36
CA GLY A 142 6.26 0.31 5.51
C GLY A 142 7.08 -0.94 5.21
N PHE A 143 6.51 -1.92 4.52
CA PHE A 143 7.26 -3.10 4.07
C PHE A 143 8.42 -2.73 3.12
N TYR A 144 8.20 -1.85 2.14
CA TYR A 144 9.27 -1.45 1.24
C TYR A 144 10.37 -0.66 1.95
N ALA A 145 10.02 0.17 2.93
CA ALA A 145 11.01 0.82 3.79
C ALA A 145 11.86 -0.21 4.54
N ALA A 146 11.22 -1.22 5.13
CA ALA A 146 11.89 -2.33 5.80
C ALA A 146 12.77 -3.16 4.84
N ALA A 147 12.29 -3.47 3.64
CA ALA A 147 13.05 -4.22 2.65
C ALA A 147 14.30 -3.45 2.15
N LEU A 148 14.19 -2.13 2.00
CA LEU A 148 15.34 -1.28 1.65
C LEU A 148 16.35 -1.20 2.81
N TRP A 149 15.87 -1.10 4.05
CA TRP A 149 16.73 -1.17 5.23
C TRP A 149 17.44 -2.53 5.32
N MET A 150 16.73 -3.63 5.06
CA MET A 150 17.32 -4.97 5.02
C MET A 150 18.34 -5.11 3.88
N HIS A 151 18.10 -4.54 2.70
CA HIS A 151 19.13 -4.54 1.64
C HIS A 151 20.41 -3.85 2.12
N ALA A 152 20.29 -2.74 2.82
CA ALA A 152 21.44 -1.97 3.28
C ALA A 152 22.22 -2.66 4.42
N ASN A 153 21.54 -3.42 5.29
CA ASN A 153 22.14 -3.95 6.52
C ASN A 153 22.24 -5.49 6.58
N HIS A 154 21.27 -6.20 6.01
CA HIS A 154 21.14 -7.67 6.03
C HIS A 154 20.77 -8.24 4.64
N PRO A 155 21.62 -8.03 3.61
CA PRO A 155 21.27 -8.34 2.22
C PRO A 155 21.12 -9.85 1.95
N ARG A 156 21.85 -10.73 2.65
CA ARG A 156 21.73 -12.18 2.45
C ARG A 156 20.40 -12.67 3.01
N THR A 157 20.01 -12.15 4.16
CA THR A 157 18.69 -12.40 4.78
C THR A 157 17.56 -11.93 3.87
N LEU A 158 17.66 -10.75 3.25
CA LEU A 158 16.66 -10.29 2.27
C LEU A 158 16.56 -11.25 1.07
N ALA A 159 17.69 -11.63 0.47
CA ALA A 159 17.72 -12.48 -0.72
C ALA A 159 17.23 -13.92 -0.44
N ALA A 160 17.50 -14.48 0.74
CA ALA A 160 17.08 -15.83 1.09
C ALA A 160 15.56 -15.96 1.26
N ASN A 161 14.88 -14.89 1.67
CA ASN A 161 13.46 -14.91 2.03
C ASN A 161 12.50 -14.42 0.93
N LEU A 162 12.96 -14.28 -0.32
CA LEU A 162 12.12 -13.77 -1.43
C LEU A 162 10.84 -14.57 -1.64
N GLY A 163 10.91 -15.89 -1.52
CA GLY A 163 9.74 -16.78 -1.58
C GLY A 163 8.75 -16.51 -0.43
N GLY A 164 9.28 -16.28 0.77
CA GLY A 164 8.50 -15.88 1.95
C GLY A 164 7.78 -14.56 1.72
N PHE A 165 8.49 -13.51 1.28
CA PHE A 165 7.89 -12.20 1.00
C PHE A 165 6.79 -12.27 -0.05
N ALA A 166 6.99 -13.04 -1.13
CA ALA A 166 5.98 -13.25 -2.14
C ALA A 166 4.73 -13.96 -1.61
N ARG A 167 4.88 -14.82 -0.59
CA ARG A 167 3.78 -15.57 0.03
C ARG A 167 2.95 -14.73 0.98
N PHE A 168 3.58 -13.92 1.82
CA PHE A 168 2.90 -12.96 2.71
C PHE A 168 2.28 -11.81 1.91
N GLY A 169 3.01 -11.28 0.95
CA GLY A 169 2.62 -10.18 0.07
C GLY A 169 2.06 -10.66 -1.25
N CYS A 170 2.74 -10.29 -2.33
CA CYS A 170 2.55 -10.85 -3.65
C CYS A 170 3.84 -10.80 -4.48
N LEU A 171 3.88 -11.57 -5.57
CA LEU A 171 5.03 -11.58 -6.48
C LEU A 171 5.35 -10.21 -7.12
N LYS A 172 4.40 -9.25 -7.10
CA LYS A 172 4.64 -7.86 -7.56
C LYS A 172 5.66 -7.13 -6.66
N ASP A 173 5.79 -7.54 -5.40
CA ASP A 173 6.66 -6.86 -4.45
C ASP A 173 8.13 -7.02 -4.85
N LEU A 174 8.51 -8.15 -5.45
CA LEU A 174 9.89 -8.45 -5.83
C LEU A 174 10.47 -7.49 -6.89
N PRO A 175 9.81 -7.27 -8.06
CA PRO A 175 10.29 -6.26 -9.01
C PRO A 175 10.16 -4.83 -8.47
N GLU A 176 9.26 -4.56 -7.52
CA GLU A 176 9.16 -3.25 -6.87
C GLU A 176 10.33 -3.00 -5.91
N ILE A 177 10.77 -4.00 -5.15
CA ILE A 177 11.99 -3.91 -4.32
C ILE A 177 13.19 -3.58 -5.22
N LEU A 178 13.40 -4.33 -6.30
CA LEU A 178 14.49 -4.06 -7.25
C LEU A 178 14.41 -2.65 -7.84
N TYR A 179 13.21 -2.22 -8.24
CA TYR A 179 12.99 -0.87 -8.73
C TYR A 179 13.43 0.19 -7.70
N ARG A 180 13.00 0.02 -6.44
CA ARG A 180 13.27 1.01 -5.39
C ARG A 180 14.73 1.05 -4.94
N VAL A 181 15.43 -0.07 -5.00
CA VAL A 181 16.88 -0.12 -4.77
C VAL A 181 17.64 0.69 -5.82
N LEU A 182 17.18 0.64 -7.08
CA LEU A 182 17.82 1.33 -8.20
C LEU A 182 17.45 2.82 -8.30
N HIS A 183 16.17 3.13 -8.13
CA HIS A 183 15.59 4.42 -8.52
C HIS A 183 14.95 5.18 -7.34
N GLY A 184 14.90 4.58 -6.15
CA GLY A 184 14.20 5.14 -5.00
C GLY A 184 12.67 4.98 -5.05
N PRO A 185 11.93 5.71 -4.20
CA PRO A 185 10.48 5.61 -4.12
C PRO A 185 9.79 5.92 -5.46
N ARG A 186 8.84 5.06 -5.84
CA ARG A 186 8.08 5.19 -7.09
C ARG A 186 6.89 6.14 -6.94
N ASP A 187 6.77 7.12 -7.84
CA ASP A 187 5.57 7.95 -7.95
C ASP A 187 4.60 7.33 -8.98
N GLU A 188 3.68 6.48 -8.51
CA GLU A 188 2.72 5.75 -9.37
C GLU A 188 1.81 6.69 -10.20
N ARG A 189 1.66 7.97 -9.81
CA ARG A 189 0.83 8.96 -10.55
C ARG A 189 1.49 9.39 -11.86
N LYS A 190 2.80 9.66 -11.82
CA LYS A 190 3.57 10.06 -13.02
C LYS A 190 3.57 8.97 -14.08
N ASP A 191 3.61 7.70 -13.66
CA ASP A 191 3.55 6.57 -14.59
C ASP A 191 2.18 6.44 -15.28
N GLN A 192 1.09 6.74 -14.59
CA GLN A 192 -0.26 6.75 -15.18
C GLN A 192 -0.43 7.89 -16.17
N ASP A 193 0.09 9.08 -15.83
CA ASP A 193 0.09 10.24 -16.73
C ASP A 193 0.93 9.98 -17.99
N ASP A 194 2.09 9.35 -17.85
CA ASP A 194 2.97 8.97 -18.97
C ASP A 194 2.31 7.91 -19.88
N VAL A 195 1.60 6.93 -19.31
CA VAL A 195 0.85 5.91 -20.05
C VAL A 195 -0.38 6.52 -20.74
N ALA A 196 -1.13 7.39 -20.05
CA ALA A 196 -2.27 8.11 -20.61
C ALA A 196 -1.84 9.04 -21.76
N ALA A 197 -0.73 9.76 -21.60
CA ALA A 197 -0.14 10.59 -22.64
C ALA A 197 0.30 9.74 -23.85
N ALA A 198 0.92 8.57 -23.61
CA ALA A 198 1.27 7.64 -24.68
C ALA A 198 0.05 7.08 -25.43
N ALA A 199 -1.01 6.71 -24.71
CA ALA A 199 -2.27 6.24 -25.28
C ALA A 199 -2.99 7.34 -26.10
N ALA A 200 -2.98 8.59 -25.62
CA ALA A 200 -3.54 9.73 -26.33
C ALA A 200 -2.83 10.02 -27.66
N ILE A 201 -1.51 9.85 -27.70
CA ILE A 201 -0.70 9.97 -28.93
C ILE A 201 -1.04 8.84 -29.92
N GLN A 202 -1.27 7.63 -29.42
CA GLN A 202 -1.64 6.47 -30.23
C GLN A 202 -3.05 6.60 -30.82
N TYR A 203 -4.00 7.14 -30.05
CA TYR A 203 -5.37 7.43 -30.50
C TYR A 203 -5.41 8.51 -31.60
N ARG A 204 -4.54 9.53 -31.52
CA ARG A 204 -4.38 10.53 -32.60
C ARG A 204 -3.84 9.94 -33.92
N ARG A 205 -3.17 8.78 -33.88
CA ARG A 205 -2.67 8.08 -35.07
C ARG A 205 -3.67 7.07 -35.67
N GLY A 206 -4.72 6.67 -34.94
CA GLY A 206 -5.63 5.58 -35.31
C GLY A 206 -7.12 5.93 -35.38
N GLY A 207 -7.49 7.21 -35.48
CA GLY A 207 -8.90 7.60 -35.62
C GLY A 207 -9.54 7.10 -36.94
N PRO A 208 -10.86 6.82 -36.98
CA PRO A 208 -11.53 6.40 -38.21
C PRO A 208 -11.40 7.49 -39.28
N VAL A 209 -10.99 7.10 -40.49
CA VAL A 209 -11.03 8.00 -41.66
C VAL A 209 -12.49 8.17 -42.06
N GLY A 210 -13.17 9.14 -41.44
CA GLY A 210 -14.47 9.61 -41.90
C GLY A 210 -14.32 10.25 -43.29
N LYS A 211 -15.10 9.77 -44.26
CA LYS A 211 -15.23 10.38 -45.58
C LYS A 211 -15.93 11.74 -45.45
N SER A 212 -15.17 12.79 -45.19
CA SER A 212 -15.39 14.19 -45.61
C SER A 212 -14.68 15.14 -44.66
N GLY A 213 -13.99 16.14 -45.23
CA GLY A 213 -13.39 17.24 -44.49
C GLY A 213 -11.86 17.20 -44.43
N LYS A 214 -11.22 18.02 -45.28
CA LYS A 214 -9.79 18.37 -45.22
C LYS A 214 -9.39 18.74 -43.78
N ARG A 215 -8.76 17.83 -43.04
CA ARG A 215 -7.98 18.21 -41.86
C ARG A 215 -6.61 18.71 -42.33
N ARG A 216 -6.39 20.02 -42.21
CA ARG A 216 -5.05 20.63 -42.25
C ARG A 216 -4.18 19.88 -41.25
N CYS A 217 -3.18 19.15 -41.74
CA CYS A 217 -2.18 18.52 -40.92
C CYS A 217 -1.31 19.61 -40.29
N VAL A 218 -1.52 19.92 -39.02
CA VAL A 218 -0.63 20.80 -38.26
C VAL A 218 0.69 20.06 -38.06
N GLY A 219 1.74 20.51 -38.75
CA GLY A 219 3.07 19.89 -38.76
C GLY A 219 3.79 19.80 -37.40
N GLY A 220 3.30 20.51 -36.37
CA GLY A 220 3.91 20.53 -35.03
C GLY A 220 3.79 19.22 -34.24
N GLY A 221 2.78 18.38 -34.51
CA GLY A 221 2.54 17.16 -33.73
C GLY A 221 3.52 16.01 -34.00
N ARG A 222 4.12 15.96 -35.21
CA ARG A 222 5.09 14.91 -35.57
C ARG A 222 6.47 15.16 -34.95
N ALA A 223 6.93 16.41 -34.92
CA ALA A 223 8.19 16.78 -34.28
C ALA A 223 8.11 16.58 -32.76
N ALA A 224 7.04 17.06 -32.11
CA ALA A 224 6.85 16.84 -30.67
C ALA A 224 6.74 15.34 -30.29
N ALA A 225 6.08 14.53 -31.12
CA ALA A 225 6.02 13.08 -30.90
C ALA A 225 7.37 12.37 -31.13
N ALA A 226 8.20 12.88 -32.04
CA ALA A 226 9.54 12.37 -32.29
C ALA A 226 10.49 12.72 -31.13
N GLU A 227 10.47 13.96 -30.65
CA GLU A 227 11.21 14.40 -29.46
C GLU A 227 10.79 13.60 -28.21
N ALA A 228 9.49 13.42 -27.97
CA ALA A 228 9.01 12.60 -26.87
C ALA A 228 9.40 11.11 -27.00
N ALA A 229 9.56 10.59 -28.23
CA ALA A 229 10.06 9.23 -28.43
C ALA A 229 11.56 9.13 -28.19
N LYS A 230 12.33 10.16 -28.55
CA LYS A 230 13.77 10.26 -28.30
C LYS A 230 14.06 10.35 -26.80
N ALA A 231 13.42 11.26 -26.07
CA ALA A 231 13.57 11.40 -24.62
C ALA A 231 13.23 10.10 -23.87
N ARG A 232 12.22 9.35 -24.32
CA ARG A 232 11.90 8.02 -23.76
C ARG A 232 13.01 6.99 -23.98
N ARG A 233 13.63 6.99 -25.17
CA ARG A 233 14.76 6.07 -25.47
C ARG A 233 16.00 6.43 -24.67
N GLU A 234 16.27 7.72 -24.48
CA GLU A 234 17.37 8.20 -23.64
C GLU A 234 17.17 7.76 -22.18
N LYS A 235 15.98 8.00 -21.62
CA LYS A 235 15.64 7.54 -20.26
C LYS A 235 15.72 6.01 -20.10
N GLU A 236 15.27 5.25 -21.11
CA GLU A 236 15.40 3.79 -21.12
C GLU A 236 16.88 3.34 -21.16
N ALA A 237 17.72 4.04 -21.92
CA ALA A 237 19.15 3.76 -21.97
C ALA A 237 19.85 4.09 -20.65
N GLU A 238 19.50 5.22 -20.02
CA GLU A 238 20.00 5.62 -18.69
C GLU A 238 19.62 4.57 -17.63
N HIS A 239 18.35 4.14 -17.59
CA HIS A 239 17.93 3.08 -16.67
C HIS A 239 18.69 1.78 -16.91
N ALA A 240 18.88 1.38 -18.17
CA ALA A 240 19.60 0.17 -18.50
C ALA A 240 21.07 0.23 -18.10
N GLN A 241 21.73 1.38 -18.29
CA GLN A 241 23.09 1.62 -17.82
C GLN A 241 23.18 1.59 -16.29
N ALA A 242 22.22 2.19 -15.58
CA ALA A 242 22.19 2.18 -14.12
C ALA A 242 22.06 0.75 -13.55
N VAL A 243 21.18 -0.06 -14.14
CA VAL A 243 21.01 -1.48 -13.76
C VAL A 243 22.32 -2.25 -13.96
N LEU A 244 22.93 -2.11 -15.13
CA LEU A 244 24.18 -2.78 -15.48
C LEU A 244 25.33 -2.38 -14.54
N ALA A 245 25.53 -1.08 -14.36
CA ALA A 245 26.57 -0.57 -13.47
C ALA A 245 26.37 -1.04 -12.03
N ARG A 246 25.12 -1.08 -11.54
CA ARG A 246 24.82 -1.58 -10.19
C ARG A 246 25.03 -3.08 -10.08
N TYR A 247 24.60 -3.85 -11.08
CA TYR A 247 24.81 -5.30 -11.12
C TYR A 247 26.30 -5.67 -11.08
N ASP A 248 27.15 -4.91 -11.78
CA ASP A 248 28.59 -5.17 -11.83
C ASP A 248 29.33 -4.72 -10.56
N SER A 249 28.85 -3.67 -9.88
CA SER A 249 29.54 -3.06 -8.73
C SER A 249 29.04 -3.49 -7.35
N ASP A 250 27.77 -3.89 -7.21
CA ASP A 250 27.13 -4.20 -5.93
C ASP A 250 26.72 -5.68 -5.85
N GLU A 251 27.46 -6.45 -5.05
CA GLU A 251 27.21 -7.88 -4.83
C GLU A 251 25.86 -8.14 -4.15
N ALA A 252 25.45 -7.29 -3.21
CA ALA A 252 24.17 -7.44 -2.52
C ALA A 252 23.00 -7.26 -3.50
N PHE A 253 23.08 -6.24 -4.36
CA PHE A 253 22.10 -6.03 -5.43
C PHE A 253 22.10 -7.19 -6.43
N ARG A 254 23.28 -7.67 -6.83
CA ARG A 254 23.41 -8.81 -7.76
C ARG A 254 22.71 -10.06 -7.23
N ASN A 255 22.99 -10.43 -5.98
CA ASN A 255 22.38 -11.59 -5.33
C ASN A 255 20.85 -11.45 -5.22
N LEU A 256 20.36 -10.26 -4.87
CA LEU A 256 18.93 -9.97 -4.83
C LEU A 256 18.30 -10.08 -6.23
N TYR A 257 18.92 -9.46 -7.23
CA TYR A 257 18.45 -9.48 -8.62
C TYR A 257 18.35 -10.90 -9.17
N ASP A 258 19.42 -11.68 -8.99
CA ASP A 258 19.49 -13.06 -9.43
C ASP A 258 18.46 -13.93 -8.71
N GLY A 259 18.35 -13.80 -7.38
CA GLY A 259 17.33 -14.50 -6.59
C GLY A 259 15.89 -14.22 -7.06
N VAL A 260 15.57 -12.97 -7.40
CA VAL A 260 14.25 -12.62 -7.96
C VAL A 260 14.04 -13.26 -9.33
N ALA A 261 15.03 -13.19 -10.21
CA ALA A 261 14.95 -13.78 -11.55
C ALA A 261 14.82 -15.31 -11.50
N ASP A 262 15.55 -15.96 -10.60
CA ASP A 262 15.52 -17.41 -10.37
C ASP A 262 14.17 -17.86 -9.81
N LEU A 263 13.62 -17.14 -8.83
CA LEU A 263 12.31 -17.43 -8.27
C LEU A 263 11.20 -17.35 -9.32
N PHE A 264 11.18 -16.28 -10.14
CA PHE A 264 10.20 -16.20 -11.25
C PHE A 264 10.40 -17.32 -12.26
N ALA A 265 11.63 -17.62 -12.65
CA ALA A 265 11.91 -18.67 -13.62
C ALA A 265 11.46 -20.05 -13.10
N GLY A 266 11.73 -20.37 -11.83
CA GLY A 266 11.30 -21.61 -11.19
C GLY A 266 9.77 -21.74 -11.14
N LEU A 267 9.08 -20.70 -10.67
CA LEU A 267 7.62 -20.69 -10.61
C LEU A 267 6.98 -20.82 -12.00
N LEU A 268 7.50 -20.12 -13.01
CA LEU A 268 6.98 -20.21 -14.38
C LEU A 268 7.20 -21.60 -15.00
N LYS A 269 8.32 -22.27 -14.70
CA LYS A 269 8.55 -23.66 -15.14
C LYS A 269 7.54 -24.61 -14.49
N SER A 270 7.33 -24.50 -13.18
CA SER A 270 6.32 -25.28 -12.44
C SER A 270 4.90 -25.04 -12.98
N ASP A 271 4.52 -23.78 -13.22
CA ASP A 271 3.22 -23.42 -13.78
C ASP A 271 3.01 -24.02 -15.19
N LEU A 272 4.06 -24.08 -16.01
CA LEU A 272 4.00 -24.74 -17.33
C LEU A 272 3.85 -26.25 -17.23
N GLU A 273 4.46 -26.89 -16.24
CA GLU A 273 4.30 -28.33 -16.00
C GLU A 273 2.86 -28.65 -15.60
N HIS A 274 2.27 -27.88 -14.67
CA HIS A 274 0.86 -28.02 -14.31
C HIS A 274 -0.06 -27.75 -15.51
N LEU A 275 0.26 -26.75 -16.34
CA LEU A 275 -0.49 -26.48 -17.56
C LEU A 275 -0.45 -27.67 -18.53
N ARG A 276 0.72 -28.29 -18.73
CA ARG A 276 0.87 -29.48 -19.60
C ARG A 276 0.16 -30.69 -19.03
N ALA A 277 0.10 -30.83 -17.71
CA ALA A 277 -0.63 -31.89 -17.03
C ALA A 277 -2.15 -31.65 -16.95
N GLY A 278 -2.64 -30.48 -17.38
CA GLY A 278 -4.06 -30.11 -17.27
C GLY A 278 -4.49 -29.71 -15.86
N GLU A 279 -3.56 -29.54 -14.93
CA GLU A 279 -3.81 -29.21 -13.51
C GLU A 279 -3.97 -27.70 -13.30
N THR A 280 -4.97 -27.10 -13.97
CA THR A 280 -5.14 -25.63 -14.01
C THR A 280 -5.32 -24.98 -12.63
N ALA A 281 -5.84 -25.71 -11.64
CA ALA A 281 -6.03 -25.24 -10.27
C ALA A 281 -4.71 -25.05 -9.49
N LYS A 282 -3.61 -25.69 -9.92
CA LYS A 282 -2.29 -25.56 -9.28
C LYS A 282 -1.44 -24.44 -9.87
N ILE A 283 -1.89 -23.82 -10.96
CA ILE A 283 -1.16 -22.73 -11.62
C ILE A 283 -1.18 -21.48 -10.73
N GLY A 284 0.01 -20.98 -10.42
CA GLY A 284 0.21 -19.78 -9.61
C GLY A 284 -0.01 -18.47 -10.37
N LEU A 285 0.27 -17.36 -9.69
CA LEU A 285 0.16 -16.01 -10.26
C LEU A 285 1.50 -15.49 -10.83
N ALA A 286 2.49 -16.35 -11.03
CA ALA A 286 3.81 -15.92 -11.52
C ALA A 286 3.73 -15.25 -12.88
N ALA A 287 2.95 -15.81 -13.81
CA ALA A 287 2.74 -15.21 -15.12
C ALA A 287 2.02 -13.84 -15.07
N LYS A 288 1.17 -13.60 -14.06
CA LYS A 288 0.50 -12.30 -13.85
C LYS A 288 1.52 -11.21 -13.50
N TRP A 289 2.46 -11.53 -12.61
CA TRP A 289 3.39 -10.53 -12.05
C TRP A 289 4.76 -10.50 -12.71
N CYS A 290 5.11 -11.50 -13.51
CA CYS A 290 6.31 -11.50 -14.34
C CYS A 290 6.28 -10.27 -15.27
N PRO A 291 7.32 -9.41 -15.24
CA PRO A 291 7.41 -8.26 -16.13
C PRO A 291 7.28 -8.70 -17.59
N SER A 292 6.44 -7.98 -18.33
CA SER A 292 6.36 -8.14 -19.78
C SER A 292 7.44 -7.29 -20.44
N LEU A 293 7.90 -7.69 -21.62
CA LEU A 293 8.88 -6.92 -22.39
C LEU A 293 8.40 -5.47 -22.55
N ARG A 294 9.26 -4.50 -22.21
CA ARG A 294 8.99 -3.05 -22.23
C ARG A 294 7.86 -2.60 -21.29
N SER A 295 7.48 -3.41 -20.30
CA SER A 295 6.68 -2.93 -19.16
C SER A 295 7.47 -1.93 -18.32
N SER A 296 6.80 -1.18 -17.44
CA SER A 296 7.47 -0.18 -16.59
C SER A 296 8.58 -0.78 -15.73
N TYR A 297 8.33 -1.94 -15.11
CA TYR A 297 9.36 -2.67 -14.38
C TYR A 297 10.51 -3.13 -15.29
N ASP A 298 10.20 -3.71 -16.46
CA ASP A 298 11.24 -4.19 -17.36
C ASP A 298 12.14 -3.06 -17.89
N ARG A 299 11.57 -1.90 -18.22
CA ARG A 299 12.35 -0.71 -18.62
C ARG A 299 13.26 -0.18 -17.52
N ALA A 300 12.92 -0.42 -16.26
CA ALA A 300 13.68 0.06 -15.12
C ALA A 300 14.67 -0.97 -14.55
N THR A 301 14.48 -2.26 -14.84
CA THR A 301 15.23 -3.37 -14.20
C THR A 301 15.80 -4.40 -15.18
N LEU A 302 15.39 -4.42 -16.45
CA LEU A 302 15.74 -5.44 -17.44
C LEU A 302 15.36 -6.89 -17.05
N LEU A 303 14.50 -7.05 -16.05
CA LEU A 303 14.21 -8.34 -15.42
C LEU A 303 13.57 -9.36 -16.38
N CYS A 304 12.86 -8.92 -17.42
CA CYS A 304 12.26 -9.83 -18.41
C CYS A 304 13.33 -10.66 -19.13
N GLU A 305 14.47 -10.05 -19.45
CA GLU A 305 15.57 -10.76 -20.09
C GLU A 305 16.21 -11.77 -19.16
N ALA A 306 16.50 -11.37 -17.92
CA ALA A 306 17.09 -12.25 -16.92
C ALA A 306 16.23 -13.49 -16.64
N ILE A 307 14.92 -13.31 -16.51
CA ILE A 307 13.96 -14.42 -16.38
C ILE A 307 13.95 -15.28 -17.64
N ALA A 308 13.90 -14.67 -18.83
CA ALA A 308 13.86 -15.41 -20.10
C ALA A 308 15.09 -16.31 -20.29
N ARG A 309 16.28 -15.82 -19.97
CA ARG A 309 17.53 -16.59 -20.04
C ARG A 309 17.54 -17.77 -19.07
N ARG A 310 16.89 -17.67 -17.91
CA ARG A 310 16.77 -18.77 -16.92
C ARG A 310 15.70 -19.80 -17.28
N VAL A 311 14.61 -19.35 -17.92
CA VAL A 311 13.56 -20.23 -18.44
C VAL A 311 14.05 -21.02 -19.67
N PHE A 312 14.82 -20.36 -20.54
CA PHE A 312 15.40 -20.95 -21.75
C PHE A 312 16.92 -20.79 -21.77
N PRO A 313 17.67 -21.57 -20.97
CA PRO A 313 19.13 -21.51 -20.92
C PRO A 313 19.80 -21.68 -22.29
N ARG A 314 21.00 -21.11 -22.47
CA ARG A 314 21.66 -21.07 -23.78
C ARG A 314 22.10 -22.46 -24.25
N ASP A 315 22.42 -23.33 -23.32
CA ASP A 315 22.73 -24.74 -23.52
C ASP A 315 21.49 -25.61 -23.77
N SER A 316 20.28 -25.08 -23.58
CA SER A 316 19.04 -25.84 -23.77
C SER A 316 18.71 -26.13 -25.24
N SER A 317 19.41 -25.53 -26.20
CA SER A 317 19.20 -25.77 -27.63
C SER A 317 20.49 -25.51 -28.43
N PRO A 318 20.87 -26.42 -29.34
CA PRO A 318 22.00 -26.20 -30.27
C PRO A 318 21.86 -24.91 -31.09
N GLU A 319 20.63 -24.49 -31.40
CA GLU A 319 20.37 -23.24 -32.14
C GLU A 319 20.83 -21.99 -31.38
N TYR A 320 20.80 -22.01 -30.05
CA TYR A 320 21.19 -20.87 -29.22
C TYR A 320 22.70 -20.70 -29.10
N LEU A 321 23.44 -21.81 -29.21
CA LEU A 321 24.89 -21.81 -29.26
C LEU A 321 25.39 -21.22 -30.59
N ALA A 322 24.65 -21.47 -31.68
CA ALA A 322 25.02 -21.04 -33.03
C ALA A 322 24.73 -19.57 -33.35
N ILE A 323 24.01 -18.84 -32.48
CA ILE A 323 23.60 -17.44 -32.73
C ILE A 323 24.32 -16.45 -31.79
N PRO A 324 24.54 -15.19 -32.22
CA PRO A 324 25.05 -14.14 -31.36
C PRO A 324 24.16 -13.88 -30.14
N ASP A 325 24.75 -13.44 -29.02
CA ASP A 325 24.04 -13.25 -27.74
C ASP A 325 22.84 -12.29 -27.86
N LYS A 326 22.99 -11.20 -28.63
CA LYS A 326 21.92 -10.26 -28.96
C LYS A 326 20.68 -10.96 -29.57
N HIS A 327 20.90 -11.88 -30.49
CA HIS A 327 19.83 -12.63 -31.15
C HIS A 327 19.24 -13.70 -30.22
N TYR A 328 20.07 -14.34 -29.40
CA TYR A 328 19.61 -15.25 -28.35
C TYR A 328 18.69 -14.53 -27.37
N ALA A 329 19.10 -13.39 -26.81
CA ALA A 329 18.31 -12.56 -25.91
C ALA A 329 16.96 -12.14 -26.53
N TYR A 330 16.96 -11.71 -27.81
CA TYR A 330 15.73 -11.42 -28.53
C TYR A 330 14.79 -12.63 -28.63
N ARG A 331 15.34 -13.80 -29.03
CA ARG A 331 14.56 -15.03 -29.19
C ARG A 331 13.93 -15.47 -27.87
N VAL A 332 14.71 -15.56 -26.78
CA VAL A 332 14.19 -16.05 -25.49
C VAL A 332 13.14 -15.11 -24.89
N ARG A 333 13.28 -13.79 -25.04
CA ARG A 333 12.26 -12.82 -24.60
C ARG A 333 10.95 -12.99 -25.38
N SER A 334 11.04 -13.24 -26.69
CA SER A 334 9.87 -13.53 -27.53
C SER A 334 9.19 -14.84 -27.14
N ARG A 335 9.98 -15.90 -26.88
CA ARG A 335 9.47 -17.19 -26.39
C ARG A 335 8.82 -17.07 -25.02
N LEU A 336 9.44 -16.38 -24.07
CA LEU A 336 8.87 -16.14 -22.74
C LEU A 336 7.47 -15.52 -22.84
N ARG A 337 7.27 -14.54 -23.74
CA ARG A 337 5.95 -13.98 -23.98
C ARG A 337 4.99 -15.01 -24.59
N ARG A 338 5.37 -15.62 -25.72
CA ARG A 338 4.46 -16.42 -26.56
C ARG A 338 4.15 -17.80 -25.98
N GLU A 339 5.16 -18.48 -25.44
CA GLU A 339 5.08 -19.86 -24.99
C GLU A 339 4.83 -19.98 -23.48
N VAL A 340 5.02 -18.89 -22.71
CA VAL A 340 4.86 -18.92 -21.24
C VAL A 340 3.79 -17.95 -20.77
N GLN A 341 4.01 -16.64 -20.92
CA GLN A 341 3.11 -15.63 -20.35
C GLN A 341 1.70 -15.69 -20.96
N VAL A 342 1.59 -15.77 -22.29
CA VAL A 342 0.29 -15.81 -22.98
C VAL A 342 -0.57 -17.02 -22.58
N PRO A 343 -0.09 -18.28 -22.69
CA PRO A 343 -0.92 -19.44 -22.33
C PRO A 343 -1.27 -19.47 -20.84
N LEU A 344 -0.33 -19.14 -19.95
CA LEU A 344 -0.61 -19.12 -18.51
C LEU A 344 -1.63 -18.03 -18.14
N ARG A 345 -1.50 -16.80 -18.68
CA ARG A 345 -2.47 -15.72 -18.44
C ARG A 345 -3.86 -16.03 -18.98
N LYS A 346 -3.95 -16.81 -20.06
CA LYS A 346 -5.23 -17.28 -20.61
C LYS A 346 -5.95 -18.21 -19.64
N VAL A 347 -5.25 -19.19 -19.07
CA VAL A 347 -5.83 -20.14 -18.10
C VAL A 347 -6.17 -19.48 -16.76
N LEU A 348 -5.42 -18.43 -16.38
CA LEU A 348 -5.73 -17.62 -15.21
C LEU A 348 -6.97 -16.74 -15.36
N GLU A 349 -7.52 -16.59 -16.57
CA GLU A 349 -8.71 -15.78 -16.89
C GLU A 349 -8.62 -14.35 -16.33
N LEU A 350 -7.46 -13.71 -16.52
CA LEU A 350 -7.23 -12.36 -16.01
C LEU A 350 -8.10 -11.33 -16.75
N PRO A 351 -8.72 -10.36 -16.06
CA PRO A 351 -9.63 -9.38 -16.69
C PRO A 351 -8.96 -8.61 -17.83
N GLU A 352 -7.67 -8.29 -17.71
CA GLU A 352 -6.90 -7.54 -18.70
C GLU A 352 -6.83 -8.28 -20.06
N VAL A 353 -6.92 -9.62 -20.06
CA VAL A 353 -6.93 -10.44 -21.30
C VAL A 353 -8.23 -10.20 -22.07
N TYR A 354 -9.37 -10.19 -21.38
CA TYR A 354 -10.70 -9.95 -21.96
C TYR A 354 -10.88 -8.49 -22.39
N MET A 355 -10.52 -7.56 -21.49
CA MET A 355 -10.64 -6.11 -21.73
C MET A 355 -9.83 -5.66 -22.94
N SER A 356 -8.58 -6.14 -23.07
CA SER A 356 -7.72 -5.80 -24.22
C SER A 356 -8.22 -6.39 -25.54
N ALA A 357 -8.91 -7.54 -25.48
CA ALA A 357 -9.57 -8.16 -26.63
C ALA A 357 -10.98 -7.61 -26.91
N ARG A 358 -11.48 -6.68 -26.07
CA ARG A 358 -12.85 -6.14 -26.12
C ARG A 358 -13.97 -7.19 -25.97
N LYS A 359 -13.67 -8.30 -25.30
CA LYS A 359 -14.61 -9.40 -24.99
C LYS A 359 -15.19 -9.21 -23.60
N TRP A 360 -15.98 -8.16 -23.41
CA TRP A 360 -16.51 -7.80 -22.09
C TRP A 360 -17.59 -8.78 -21.60
N ASP A 361 -18.38 -9.28 -22.54
CA ASP A 361 -19.44 -10.29 -22.39
C ASP A 361 -18.93 -11.65 -21.91
N GLU A 362 -17.66 -11.99 -22.18
CA GLU A 362 -17.03 -13.25 -21.77
C GLU A 362 -16.32 -13.14 -20.40
N LEU A 363 -16.35 -11.99 -19.74
CA LEU A 363 -15.53 -11.71 -18.56
C LEU A 363 -16.09 -12.39 -17.30
N PRO A 364 -15.32 -13.27 -16.63
CA PRO A 364 -15.80 -13.96 -15.44
C PRO A 364 -15.73 -13.06 -14.19
N TYR A 365 -16.74 -12.20 -13.99
CA TYR A 365 -16.78 -11.22 -12.88
C TYR A 365 -16.53 -11.82 -11.49
N ALA A 366 -17.01 -13.05 -11.23
CA ALA A 366 -16.77 -13.77 -9.98
C ALA A 366 -15.28 -14.04 -9.68
N ARG A 367 -14.43 -14.09 -10.71
CA ARG A 367 -12.98 -14.29 -10.57
C ARG A 367 -12.20 -12.97 -10.48
N VAL A 368 -12.82 -11.84 -10.76
CA VAL A 368 -12.16 -10.53 -10.74
C VAL A 368 -11.88 -10.12 -9.30
N ALA A 369 -10.61 -9.93 -8.97
CA ALA A 369 -10.21 -9.51 -7.64
C ALA A 369 -10.88 -8.18 -7.24
N SER A 370 -11.22 -8.02 -5.96
CA SER A 370 -11.89 -6.84 -5.41
C SER A 370 -11.20 -5.51 -5.74
N THR A 371 -9.87 -5.49 -5.72
CA THR A 371 -9.07 -4.31 -6.08
C THR A 371 -9.15 -4.01 -7.58
N ALA A 372 -9.23 -5.04 -8.43
CA ALA A 372 -9.39 -4.87 -9.87
C ALA A 372 -10.81 -4.39 -10.23
N MET A 373 -11.85 -4.89 -9.54
CA MET A 373 -13.22 -4.37 -9.67
C MET A 373 -13.28 -2.87 -9.45
N ARG A 374 -12.59 -2.37 -8.41
CA ARG A 374 -12.51 -0.93 -8.13
C ARG A 374 -11.67 -0.17 -9.16
N GLN A 375 -10.50 -0.71 -9.52
CA GLN A 375 -9.57 -0.04 -10.43
C GLN A 375 -10.15 0.10 -11.85
N TYR A 376 -10.93 -0.88 -12.30
CA TYR A 376 -11.52 -0.89 -13.64
C TYR A 376 -12.98 -0.45 -13.66
N LYS A 377 -13.48 0.13 -12.56
CA LYS A 377 -14.89 0.56 -12.41
C LYS A 377 -15.36 1.39 -13.61
N GLU A 378 -14.65 2.46 -13.94
CA GLU A 378 -15.02 3.34 -15.07
C GLU A 378 -15.03 2.60 -16.41
N ALA A 379 -14.13 1.62 -16.58
CA ALA A 379 -14.07 0.82 -17.79
C ALA A 379 -15.26 -0.14 -17.90
N PHE A 380 -15.64 -0.77 -16.78
CA PHE A 380 -16.83 -1.61 -16.72
C PHE A 380 -18.12 -0.78 -16.92
N ASP A 381 -18.25 0.35 -16.24
CA ASP A 381 -19.41 1.24 -16.39
C ASP A 381 -19.59 1.72 -17.83
N LYS A 382 -18.49 1.92 -18.56
CA LYS A 382 -18.50 2.36 -19.95
C LYS A 382 -18.80 1.24 -20.95
N HIS A 383 -18.34 0.02 -20.69
CA HIS A 383 -18.31 -1.04 -21.69
C HIS A 383 -19.25 -2.21 -21.42
N ASP A 384 -19.58 -2.48 -20.16
CA ASP A 384 -20.45 -3.60 -19.78
C ASP A 384 -21.17 -3.34 -18.44
N LYS A 385 -21.95 -2.25 -18.42
CA LYS A 385 -22.74 -1.87 -17.25
C LYS A 385 -23.80 -2.92 -16.88
N GLU A 386 -24.41 -3.53 -17.88
CA GLU A 386 -25.47 -4.53 -17.69
C GLU A 386 -24.91 -5.85 -17.14
N GLY A 387 -23.77 -6.33 -17.65
CA GLY A 387 -23.10 -7.53 -17.13
C GLY A 387 -22.69 -7.38 -15.66
N VAL A 388 -22.16 -6.22 -15.29
CA VAL A 388 -21.83 -5.92 -13.87
C VAL A 388 -23.08 -5.88 -12.99
N ALA A 389 -24.17 -5.26 -13.45
CA ALA A 389 -25.42 -5.21 -12.70
C ALA A 389 -26.00 -6.62 -12.49
N GLY A 390 -26.02 -7.44 -13.55
CA GLY A 390 -26.45 -8.84 -13.47
C GLY A 390 -25.60 -9.67 -12.52
N PHE A 391 -24.27 -9.48 -12.53
CA PHE A 391 -23.38 -10.12 -11.56
C PHE A 391 -23.71 -9.73 -10.11
N TYR A 392 -24.03 -8.46 -9.85
CA TYR A 392 -24.45 -8.04 -8.51
C TYR A 392 -25.81 -8.63 -8.10
N ASP A 393 -26.75 -8.78 -9.04
CA ASP A 393 -28.02 -9.47 -8.80
C ASP A 393 -27.77 -10.94 -8.42
N GLU A 394 -26.88 -11.65 -9.12
CA GLU A 394 -26.48 -13.02 -8.78
C GLU A 394 -25.84 -13.12 -7.38
N VAL A 395 -24.99 -12.15 -7.02
CA VAL A 395 -24.39 -12.10 -5.68
C VAL A 395 -25.46 -11.87 -4.61
N ARG A 396 -26.46 -11.01 -4.87
CA ARG A 396 -27.59 -10.79 -3.95
C ARG A 396 -28.48 -12.03 -3.81
N ALA A 397 -28.67 -12.77 -4.89
CA ALA A 397 -29.39 -14.04 -4.90
C ALA A 397 -28.60 -15.20 -4.25
N GLY A 398 -27.32 -15.00 -3.92
CA GLY A 398 -26.44 -16.03 -3.36
C GLY A 398 -25.94 -17.05 -4.39
N LEU A 399 -26.15 -16.80 -5.69
CA LEU A 399 -25.70 -17.64 -6.79
C LEU A 399 -24.21 -17.44 -7.10
N SER A 400 -23.68 -16.25 -6.79
CA SER A 400 -22.29 -15.89 -7.00
C SER A 400 -21.67 -15.25 -5.75
N ARG A 401 -20.35 -15.07 -5.75
CA ARG A 401 -19.61 -14.50 -4.62
C ARG A 401 -18.68 -13.39 -5.11
N ILE A 402 -18.81 -12.21 -4.51
CA ILE A 402 -17.85 -11.12 -4.73
C ILE A 402 -16.57 -11.36 -3.90
N PRO A 403 -15.38 -11.23 -4.50
CA PRO A 403 -14.15 -11.20 -3.72
C PRO A 403 -14.14 -9.99 -2.79
N ALA A 404 -13.78 -10.17 -1.52
CA ALA A 404 -13.66 -9.09 -0.52
C ALA A 404 -12.36 -9.17 0.31
N GLY A 405 -11.54 -10.19 0.07
CA GLY A 405 -10.36 -10.48 0.90
C GLY A 405 -9.30 -9.38 0.87
N ALA A 406 -9.04 -8.78 -0.30
CA ALA A 406 -7.94 -7.82 -0.48
C ALA A 406 -8.32 -6.36 -0.16
N VAL A 407 -9.60 -6.02 -0.05
CA VAL A 407 -10.04 -4.66 0.30
C VAL A 407 -10.07 -4.50 1.83
N LEU A 408 -9.54 -3.37 2.31
CA LEU A 408 -9.53 -3.01 3.73
C LEU A 408 -10.83 -2.27 4.11
N PRO A 409 -11.33 -2.42 5.35
CA PRO A 409 -12.60 -1.83 5.80
C PRO A 409 -12.66 -0.31 5.59
N HIS A 410 -11.59 0.38 5.97
CA HIS A 410 -11.51 1.84 5.90
C HIS A 410 -11.64 2.37 4.47
N VAL A 411 -11.22 1.59 3.45
CA VAL A 411 -11.34 2.02 2.05
C VAL A 411 -12.80 2.01 1.59
N ILE A 412 -13.58 1.02 2.03
CA ILE A 412 -15.02 0.94 1.74
C ILE A 412 -15.76 2.06 2.47
N VAL A 413 -15.46 2.24 3.76
CA VAL A 413 -16.12 3.24 4.60
C VAL A 413 -15.76 4.67 4.18
N ALA A 414 -14.50 4.96 3.83
CA ALA A 414 -14.11 6.28 3.35
C ALA A 414 -14.88 6.69 2.08
N ALA A 415 -15.06 5.78 1.12
CA ALA A 415 -15.86 6.03 -0.07
C ALA A 415 -17.33 6.31 0.31
N ALA A 416 -17.89 5.53 1.25
CA ALA A 416 -19.25 5.75 1.72
C ALA A 416 -19.45 7.08 2.46
N LEU A 417 -18.49 7.51 3.27
CA LEU A 417 -18.51 8.80 3.96
C LEU A 417 -18.42 9.99 2.99
N LYS A 418 -17.78 9.82 1.83
CA LYS A 418 -17.72 10.82 0.75
C LYS A 418 -18.95 10.86 -0.15
N GLY A 419 -19.89 9.94 0.03
CA GLY A 419 -21.02 9.78 -0.89
C GLY A 419 -20.65 9.11 -2.22
N GLU A 420 -19.46 8.52 -2.30
CA GLU A 420 -18.96 7.74 -3.45
C GLU A 420 -19.28 6.24 -3.30
N HIS A 421 -20.18 5.89 -2.36
CA HIS A 421 -20.66 4.52 -2.16
C HIS A 421 -21.35 4.01 -3.43
N ASP A 422 -20.98 2.79 -3.80
CA ASP A 422 -21.63 2.05 -4.86
C ASP A 422 -22.09 0.68 -4.35
N GLU A 423 -22.73 -0.05 -5.25
CA GLU A 423 -23.25 -1.36 -4.91
C GLU A 423 -22.15 -2.39 -4.59
N SER A 424 -21.00 -2.27 -5.25
CA SER A 424 -19.83 -3.11 -4.95
C SER A 424 -19.37 -2.91 -3.51
N ALA A 425 -19.31 -1.66 -3.02
CA ALA A 425 -18.94 -1.34 -1.65
C ALA A 425 -19.87 -2.00 -0.62
N GLU A 426 -21.18 -1.98 -0.87
CA GLU A 426 -22.19 -2.64 -0.03
C GLU A 426 -21.98 -4.16 0.03
N LEU A 427 -21.84 -4.80 -1.14
CA LEU A 427 -21.66 -6.25 -1.24
C LEU A 427 -20.32 -6.70 -0.64
N GLN A 428 -19.25 -5.94 -0.85
CA GLN A 428 -17.94 -6.21 -0.27
C GLN A 428 -17.97 -6.09 1.27
N TRP A 429 -18.66 -5.08 1.82
CA TRP A 429 -18.84 -4.96 3.27
C TRP A 429 -19.60 -6.15 3.86
N ARG A 430 -20.75 -6.51 3.27
CA ARG A 430 -21.55 -7.65 3.73
C ARG A 430 -20.76 -8.96 3.66
N ARG A 431 -20.01 -9.18 2.57
CA ARG A 431 -19.15 -10.37 2.43
C ARG A 431 -18.03 -10.38 3.47
N MET A 432 -17.43 -9.24 3.75
CA MET A 432 -16.38 -9.10 4.76
C MET A 432 -16.89 -9.46 6.16
N VAL A 433 -18.01 -8.88 6.58
CA VAL A 433 -18.63 -9.15 7.89
C VAL A 433 -19.06 -10.61 7.99
N SER A 434 -19.74 -11.16 6.98
CA SER A 434 -20.20 -12.56 6.99
C SER A 434 -19.05 -13.57 7.01
N SER A 435 -17.95 -13.31 6.30
CA SER A 435 -16.77 -14.18 6.31
C SER A 435 -16.11 -14.23 7.69
N LEU A 436 -15.97 -13.09 8.38
CA LEU A 436 -15.41 -13.06 9.73
C LEU A 436 -16.39 -13.68 10.75
N ALA A 437 -17.68 -13.40 10.61
CA ALA A 437 -18.70 -13.97 11.48
C ALA A 437 -18.81 -15.51 11.37
N SER A 438 -18.45 -16.10 10.22
CA SER A 438 -18.39 -17.56 10.05
C SER A 438 -17.17 -18.20 10.68
N GLU A 439 -16.11 -17.42 10.96
CA GLU A 439 -14.91 -17.89 11.67
C GLU A 439 -15.10 -17.78 13.20
N GLY A 440 -15.97 -16.90 13.67
CA GLY A 440 -16.28 -16.73 15.09
C GLY A 440 -17.04 -15.43 15.35
N ARG A 441 -17.45 -15.19 16.60
CA ARG A 441 -18.09 -13.94 17.01
C ARG A 441 -17.43 -13.38 18.26
N LEU A 442 -17.50 -12.07 18.43
CA LEU A 442 -16.97 -11.41 19.61
C LEU A 442 -17.97 -11.48 20.77
N THR A 443 -17.62 -12.18 21.84
CA THR A 443 -18.48 -12.30 23.03
C THR A 443 -18.31 -11.07 23.91
N ASN A 444 -19.42 -10.38 24.21
CA ASN A 444 -19.50 -9.18 25.06
C ASN A 444 -18.42 -8.12 24.78
N CYS A 445 -18.20 -7.82 23.51
CA CYS A 445 -17.23 -6.80 23.11
C CYS A 445 -17.93 -5.50 22.70
N ILE A 446 -17.27 -4.37 22.98
CA ILE A 446 -17.70 -3.06 22.50
C ILE A 446 -16.51 -2.31 21.90
N ALA A 447 -16.77 -1.57 20.82
CA ALA A 447 -15.80 -0.68 20.23
C ALA A 447 -16.03 0.77 20.66
N MET A 448 -14.92 1.47 20.85
CA MET A 448 -14.84 2.89 21.08
C MET A 448 -13.98 3.52 19.97
N CYS A 449 -14.55 4.49 19.25
CA CYS A 449 -13.87 5.25 18.21
C CYS A 449 -13.45 6.62 18.77
N ALA A 450 -12.15 6.84 18.94
CA ALA A 450 -11.59 8.04 19.58
C ALA A 450 -10.46 8.67 18.77
N LEU A 451 -10.75 9.76 18.08
CA LEU A 451 -9.75 10.42 17.24
C LEU A 451 -9.66 11.90 17.49
N SER A 452 -8.43 12.38 17.55
CA SER A 452 -8.10 13.78 17.74
C SER A 452 -8.02 14.47 16.36
N GLY A 453 -8.76 15.57 16.19
CA GLY A 453 -8.56 16.57 15.13
C GLY A 453 -8.70 16.12 13.66
N CYS A 454 -9.21 14.92 13.36
CA CYS A 454 -9.33 14.41 11.99
C CYS A 454 -10.78 14.44 11.48
N THR A 455 -10.98 14.93 10.25
CA THR A 455 -12.25 14.76 9.54
C THR A 455 -12.50 13.28 9.26
N SER A 456 -13.77 12.87 9.25
CA SER A 456 -14.18 11.45 9.16
C SER A 456 -13.73 10.75 7.88
N ASP A 457 -13.39 11.50 6.83
CA ASP A 457 -12.95 11.02 5.52
C ASP A 457 -11.44 10.74 5.43
N LYS A 458 -10.63 11.19 6.40
CA LYS A 458 -9.19 10.89 6.44
C LYS A 458 -8.95 9.43 6.84
N PRO A 459 -7.84 8.79 6.38
CA PRO A 459 -7.62 7.36 6.59
C PRO A 459 -7.69 6.91 8.07
N PRO A 460 -7.09 7.61 9.05
CA PRO A 460 -7.23 7.24 10.47
C PRO A 460 -8.68 7.24 10.96
N ALA A 461 -9.46 8.24 10.53
CA ALA A 461 -10.86 8.39 10.90
C ALA A 461 -11.80 7.39 10.28
N ALA A 462 -11.68 7.19 8.97
CA ALA A 462 -12.36 6.13 8.29
C ALA A 462 -11.98 4.75 8.88
N ALA A 463 -10.73 4.55 9.31
CA ALA A 463 -10.29 3.31 9.92
C ALA A 463 -10.88 3.05 11.30
N ALA A 464 -10.89 4.03 12.21
CA ALA A 464 -11.55 3.88 13.51
C ALA A 464 -13.05 3.58 13.34
N ILE A 465 -13.74 4.36 12.49
CA ILE A 465 -15.17 4.15 12.24
C ILE A 465 -15.43 2.78 11.62
N ALA A 466 -14.63 2.37 10.63
CA ALA A 466 -14.79 1.08 9.97
C ALA A 466 -14.52 -0.11 10.91
N LEU A 467 -13.42 -0.08 11.66
CA LEU A 467 -13.13 -1.12 12.64
C LEU A 467 -14.17 -1.14 13.76
N GLY A 468 -14.64 0.01 14.21
CA GLY A 468 -15.66 0.12 15.25
C GLY A 468 -17.00 -0.45 14.79
N LEU A 469 -17.41 -0.13 13.56
CA LEU A 469 -18.60 -0.72 12.94
C LEU A 469 -18.44 -2.24 12.77
N LEU A 470 -17.28 -2.70 12.29
CA LEU A 470 -17.00 -4.13 12.10
C LEU A 470 -17.08 -4.90 13.43
N ILE A 471 -16.42 -4.42 14.48
CA ILE A 471 -16.49 -5.00 15.82
C ILE A 471 -17.95 -5.03 16.31
N SER A 472 -18.69 -3.94 16.14
CA SER A 472 -20.10 -3.84 16.53
C SER A 472 -21.00 -4.87 15.84
N GLU A 473 -20.76 -5.16 14.56
CA GLU A 473 -21.50 -6.18 13.81
C GLU A 473 -21.08 -7.61 14.16
N LEU A 474 -19.81 -7.83 14.54
CA LEU A 474 -19.29 -9.12 14.98
C LEU A 474 -19.65 -9.45 16.43
N SER A 475 -19.88 -8.43 17.27
CA SER A 475 -20.31 -8.59 18.65
C SER A 475 -21.65 -9.32 18.78
N GLN A 476 -21.75 -10.13 19.82
CA GLN A 476 -22.98 -10.78 20.25
C GLN A 476 -23.86 -9.83 21.09
N ASP A 477 -25.14 -10.17 21.22
CA ASP A 477 -26.04 -9.49 22.16
C ASP A 477 -25.51 -9.65 23.61
N PRO A 478 -25.69 -8.65 24.50
CA PRO A 478 -26.51 -7.43 24.36
C PRO A 478 -25.79 -6.22 23.74
N TRP A 479 -24.51 -6.36 23.42
CA TRP A 479 -23.63 -5.26 22.97
C TRP A 479 -23.57 -5.11 21.44
N LYS A 480 -24.12 -6.08 20.70
CA LYS A 480 -24.28 -6.04 19.24
C LYS A 480 -24.89 -4.73 18.75
N GLY A 481 -24.29 -4.17 17.70
CA GLY A 481 -24.77 -2.93 17.08
C GLY A 481 -24.62 -1.70 17.97
N ARG A 482 -23.77 -1.74 19.00
CA ARG A 482 -23.40 -0.57 19.81
C ARG A 482 -21.97 -0.14 19.54
N VAL A 483 -21.74 1.18 19.49
CA VAL A 483 -20.41 1.80 19.35
C VAL A 483 -20.38 3.04 20.22
N ILE A 484 -19.29 3.23 20.97
CA ILE A 484 -19.06 4.47 21.71
C ILE A 484 -18.20 5.40 20.85
N THR A 485 -18.54 6.67 20.79
CA THR A 485 -17.72 7.66 20.08
C THR A 485 -17.17 8.69 21.04
N PHE A 486 -15.99 9.20 20.73
CA PHE A 486 -15.28 10.14 21.58
C PHE A 486 -15.65 11.59 21.26
N ASP A 487 -16.86 11.98 21.66
CA ASP A 487 -17.33 13.37 21.68
C ASP A 487 -17.42 13.91 23.12
N ALA A 488 -17.89 15.14 23.31
CA ALA A 488 -18.01 15.75 24.65
C ALA A 488 -18.92 14.98 25.62
N ALA A 489 -19.79 14.09 25.13
CA ALA A 489 -20.74 13.32 25.94
C ALA A 489 -20.45 11.80 25.94
N HIS A 490 -19.41 11.37 25.23
CA HIS A 490 -19.03 9.98 24.94
C HIS A 490 -20.25 9.15 24.52
N GLN A 491 -20.96 9.58 23.47
CA GLN A 491 -22.25 8.99 23.10
C GLN A 491 -22.16 7.50 22.78
N LEU A 492 -23.10 6.73 23.33
CA LEU A 492 -23.31 5.33 22.99
C LEU A 492 -24.30 5.27 21.83
N HIS A 493 -23.80 5.07 20.62
CA HIS A 493 -24.60 4.96 19.42
C HIS A 493 -25.12 3.54 19.24
N ARG A 494 -26.37 3.45 18.79
CA ARG A 494 -26.95 2.20 18.30
C ARG A 494 -26.95 2.23 16.78
N VAL A 495 -26.08 1.42 16.18
CA VAL A 495 -26.00 1.21 14.75
C VAL A 495 -27.24 0.45 14.29
N ARG A 496 -28.02 1.06 13.39
CA ARG A 496 -29.20 0.46 12.77
C ARG A 496 -29.19 0.78 11.28
N GLY A 497 -29.75 -0.11 10.48
CA GLY A 497 -29.87 0.08 9.03
C GLY A 497 -29.58 -1.20 8.24
N ALA A 498 -30.18 -1.28 7.06
CA ALA A 498 -29.95 -2.37 6.11
C ALA A 498 -28.75 -2.07 5.20
N SER A 499 -28.50 -0.79 4.91
CA SER A 499 -27.37 -0.34 4.09
C SER A 499 -26.18 0.13 4.93
N LEU A 500 -24.97 0.07 4.36
CA LEU A 500 -23.76 0.61 4.98
C LEU A 500 -23.90 2.10 5.30
N VAL A 501 -24.51 2.87 4.40
CA VAL A 501 -24.72 4.32 4.58
C VAL A 501 -25.63 4.62 5.77
N GLU A 502 -26.73 3.87 5.94
CA GLU A 502 -27.61 4.01 7.10
C GLU A 502 -26.88 3.72 8.41
N LYS A 503 -26.08 2.65 8.43
CA LYS A 503 -25.27 2.26 9.59
C LYS A 503 -24.21 3.30 9.96
N LEU A 504 -23.63 3.98 8.96
CA LEU A 504 -22.61 5.01 9.15
C LEU A 504 -23.17 6.36 9.56
N ARG A 505 -24.43 6.69 9.21
CA ARG A 505 -25.07 7.97 9.52
C ARG A 505 -24.88 8.44 10.99
N PRO A 506 -25.13 7.62 12.03
CA PRO A 506 -24.92 8.06 13.42
C PRO A 506 -23.44 8.29 13.76
N LEU A 507 -22.51 7.62 13.09
CA LEU A 507 -21.06 7.72 13.35
C LEU A 507 -20.41 8.88 12.56
N ALA A 508 -20.96 9.20 11.39
CA ALA A 508 -20.48 10.28 10.52
C ALA A 508 -20.81 11.68 11.07
N ALA A 509 -21.87 11.80 11.87
CA ALA A 509 -22.31 13.05 12.48
C ALA A 509 -21.49 13.47 13.71
N VAL A 510 -20.54 12.62 14.15
CA VAL A 510 -19.75 12.88 15.35
C VAL A 510 -18.62 13.86 15.03
N THR A 511 -18.56 14.95 15.80
CA THR A 511 -17.44 15.89 15.75
C THR A 511 -16.32 15.38 16.66
N PRO A 512 -15.14 14.99 16.13
CA PRO A 512 -14.03 14.56 16.95
C PRO A 512 -13.55 15.73 17.83
N ARG A 513 -13.33 15.46 19.11
CA ARG A 513 -12.75 16.42 20.06
C ARG A 513 -11.52 15.81 20.70
N ARG A 514 -10.54 16.67 21.00
CA ARG A 514 -9.33 16.28 21.70
C ARG A 514 -9.65 15.76 23.11
N GLY A 515 -8.98 14.67 23.48
CA GLY A 515 -8.88 14.23 24.86
C GLY A 515 -9.75 13.05 25.23
N ALA A 516 -9.17 11.85 25.16
CA ALA A 516 -9.87 10.64 25.52
C ALA A 516 -9.90 10.35 27.05
N ASN A 517 -11.02 10.63 27.71
CA ASN A 517 -11.34 10.23 29.10
C ASN A 517 -11.90 8.80 29.18
N LEU A 518 -11.01 7.83 29.46
CA LEU A 518 -11.39 6.43 29.60
C LEU A 518 -12.31 6.19 30.81
N GLN A 519 -12.08 6.82 31.96
CA GLN A 519 -12.95 6.66 33.14
C GLN A 519 -14.42 6.93 32.83
N ALA A 520 -14.69 8.03 32.12
CA ALA A 520 -16.05 8.40 31.75
C ALA A 520 -16.72 7.36 30.84
N VAL A 521 -15.95 6.74 29.93
CA VAL A 521 -16.44 5.66 29.06
C VAL A 521 -16.75 4.39 29.86
N PHE A 522 -15.83 3.96 30.73
CA PHE A 522 -16.04 2.79 31.58
C PHE A 522 -17.21 2.98 32.55
N ASN A 523 -17.35 4.16 33.13
CA ASN A 523 -18.52 4.52 33.95
C ASN A 523 -19.82 4.44 33.13
N LYS A 524 -19.80 4.86 31.87
CA LYS A 524 -20.98 4.78 31.01
C LYS A 524 -21.37 3.34 30.67
N ILE A 525 -20.38 2.48 30.42
CA ILE A 525 -20.60 1.03 30.25
C ILE A 525 -21.22 0.44 31.52
N LEU A 526 -20.66 0.77 32.69
CA LEU A 526 -21.15 0.31 33.98
C LEU A 526 -22.59 0.77 34.24
N ASN A 527 -22.89 2.05 34.02
CA ASN A 527 -24.24 2.60 34.19
C ASN A 527 -25.26 1.92 33.28
N VAL A 528 -24.89 1.62 32.03
CA VAL A 528 -25.76 0.88 31.10
C VAL A 528 -25.99 -0.55 31.58
N ALA A 529 -24.97 -1.20 32.13
CA ALA A 529 -25.09 -2.56 32.67
C ALA A 529 -25.97 -2.61 33.91
N VAL A 530 -25.79 -1.69 34.85
CA VAL A 530 -26.59 -1.57 36.08
C VAL A 530 -28.04 -1.20 35.74
N ALA A 531 -28.26 -0.18 34.91
CA ALA A 531 -29.61 0.23 34.50
C ALA A 531 -30.33 -0.85 33.67
N GLY A 532 -29.58 -1.67 32.94
CA GLY A 532 -30.10 -2.82 32.20
C GLY A 532 -30.27 -4.09 33.04
N ALA A 533 -29.91 -4.07 34.32
CA ALA A 533 -29.87 -5.24 35.21
C ALA A 533 -29.16 -6.45 34.56
N LEU A 534 -28.02 -6.20 33.91
CA LEU A 534 -27.27 -7.25 33.19
C LEU A 534 -26.73 -8.30 34.16
N ALA A 535 -26.78 -9.56 33.73
CA ALA A 535 -26.10 -10.62 34.44
C ALA A 535 -24.57 -10.49 34.30
N LYS A 536 -23.81 -11.09 35.22
CA LYS A 536 -22.34 -10.97 35.25
C LYS A 536 -21.68 -11.47 33.97
N ASP A 537 -22.23 -12.52 33.38
CA ASP A 537 -21.82 -13.14 32.13
C ASP A 537 -22.24 -12.33 30.89
N GLN A 538 -23.09 -11.31 31.03
CA GLN A 538 -23.48 -10.38 29.96
C GLN A 538 -22.68 -9.07 29.99
N MET A 539 -21.85 -8.88 31.02
CA MET A 539 -21.02 -7.69 31.15
C MET A 539 -19.98 -7.62 30.04
N VAL A 540 -19.63 -6.41 29.60
CA VAL A 540 -18.56 -6.20 28.61
C VAL A 540 -17.29 -6.90 29.10
N ARG A 541 -16.83 -7.87 28.31
CA ARG A 541 -15.57 -8.56 28.54
C ARG A 541 -14.39 -7.75 28.03
N ARG A 542 -14.55 -7.10 26.88
CA ARG A 542 -13.45 -6.42 26.18
C ARG A 542 -13.89 -5.12 25.53
N VAL A 543 -13.09 -4.08 25.73
CA VAL A 543 -13.26 -2.75 25.12
C VAL A 543 -12.16 -2.52 24.10
N PHE A 544 -12.54 -2.29 22.84
CA PHE A 544 -11.62 -1.91 21.77
C PHE A 544 -11.50 -0.39 21.69
N VAL A 545 -10.32 0.14 22.01
CA VAL A 545 -10.00 1.56 21.98
C VAL A 545 -9.32 1.87 20.66
N LEU A 546 -10.10 2.31 19.67
CA LEU A 546 -9.63 2.64 18.32
C LEU A 546 -9.24 4.12 18.28
N SER A 547 -7.94 4.41 18.36
CA SER A 547 -7.46 5.80 18.53
C SER A 547 -6.08 6.06 17.92
N ASP A 548 -5.72 7.33 17.81
CA ASP A 548 -4.36 7.81 17.52
C ASP A 548 -3.44 7.82 18.74
N MET A 549 -3.94 7.32 19.87
CA MET A 549 -3.26 7.25 21.17
C MET A 549 -2.98 8.62 21.79
N GLU A 550 -3.63 9.70 21.33
CA GLU A 550 -3.58 11.03 21.95
C GLU A 550 -4.68 11.19 23.03
N PHE A 551 -4.37 10.80 24.26
CA PHE A 551 -5.26 10.97 25.41
C PHE A 551 -4.91 12.24 26.23
N ASP A 552 -5.91 13.06 26.61
CA ASP A 552 -5.70 14.30 27.40
C ASP A 552 -5.76 14.02 28.92
N GLY A 553 -4.95 14.74 29.71
CA GLY A 553 -5.12 14.88 31.16
C GLY A 553 -4.46 13.81 32.04
N TRP A 554 -3.65 12.93 31.47
CA TRP A 554 -3.01 11.84 32.20
C TRP A 554 -1.48 11.96 32.10
N THR A 555 -0.80 12.09 33.24
CA THR A 555 0.66 12.32 33.31
C THR A 555 1.36 11.27 34.17
N GLY A 556 2.37 10.58 33.62
CA GLY A 556 3.26 9.63 34.33
C GLY A 556 3.09 8.16 33.94
N GLY A 557 4.16 7.37 33.98
CA GLY A 557 4.16 5.95 33.56
C GLY A 557 3.21 5.04 34.34
N GLU A 558 2.93 5.36 35.61
CA GLU A 558 1.99 4.62 36.45
C GLU A 558 0.52 5.05 36.27
N ALA A 559 0.23 6.00 35.38
CA ALA A 559 -1.12 6.54 35.19
C ALA A 559 -2.10 5.43 34.79
N TRP A 560 -1.72 4.54 33.85
CA TRP A 560 -2.58 3.41 33.50
C TRP A 560 -2.87 2.49 34.68
N VAL A 561 -1.88 2.17 35.51
CA VAL A 561 -2.04 1.26 36.65
C VAL A 561 -3.06 1.83 37.63
N SER A 562 -2.89 3.10 38.00
CA SER A 562 -3.77 3.82 38.92
C SER A 562 -5.19 3.95 38.37
N GLU A 563 -5.32 4.31 37.09
CA GLU A 563 -6.60 4.52 36.41
C GLU A 563 -7.35 3.20 36.22
N HIS A 564 -6.64 2.14 35.80
CA HIS A 564 -7.20 0.81 35.67
C HIS A 564 -7.60 0.24 37.04
N GLU A 565 -6.86 0.52 38.12
CA GLU A 565 -7.25 0.14 39.47
C GLU A 565 -8.53 0.86 39.91
N ALA A 566 -8.68 2.15 39.61
CA ALA A 566 -9.90 2.90 39.88
C ALA A 566 -11.11 2.34 39.11
N ILE A 567 -10.94 1.97 37.84
CA ILE A 567 -11.97 1.28 37.04
C ILE A 567 -12.34 -0.05 37.69
N ARG A 568 -11.34 -0.87 38.07
CA ARG A 568 -11.55 -2.16 38.73
C ARG A 568 -12.35 -2.03 40.03
N LYS A 569 -12.00 -1.08 40.89
CA LYS A 569 -12.74 -0.82 42.14
C LYS A 569 -14.20 -0.47 41.89
N ARG A 570 -14.50 0.39 40.90
CA ARG A 570 -15.87 0.78 40.55
C ARG A 570 -16.70 -0.40 40.04
N PHE A 571 -16.14 -1.22 39.15
CA PHE A 571 -16.84 -2.39 38.62
C PHE A 571 -17.08 -3.44 39.71
N ALA A 572 -16.08 -3.66 40.56
CA ALA A 572 -16.19 -4.60 41.69
C ALA A 572 -17.27 -4.17 42.69
N ALA A 573 -17.44 -2.87 42.93
CA ALA A 573 -18.49 -2.34 43.81
C ALA A 573 -19.92 -2.70 43.33
N GLU A 574 -20.11 -2.79 42.01
CA GLU A 574 -21.38 -3.22 41.38
C GLU A 574 -21.42 -4.74 41.11
N GLY A 575 -20.43 -5.50 41.58
CA GLY A 575 -20.37 -6.96 41.44
C GLY A 575 -19.92 -7.47 40.06
N PHE A 576 -19.34 -6.60 39.23
CA PHE A 576 -18.83 -6.93 37.89
C PHE A 576 -17.30 -7.01 37.83
N ALA A 577 -16.77 -7.79 36.89
CA ALA A 577 -15.35 -7.75 36.55
C ALA A 577 -15.07 -6.57 35.61
N ALA A 578 -13.91 -5.93 35.75
CA ALA A 578 -13.48 -4.90 34.81
C ALA A 578 -13.16 -5.51 33.43
N PRO A 579 -13.57 -4.85 32.33
CA PRO A 579 -13.25 -5.32 30.99
C PRO A 579 -11.75 -5.28 30.71
N GLU A 580 -11.30 -6.23 29.90
CA GLU A 580 -10.02 -6.18 29.20
C GLU A 580 -9.99 -5.04 28.19
N VAL A 581 -8.80 -4.53 27.87
CA VAL A 581 -8.65 -3.38 26.98
C VAL A 581 -7.74 -3.69 25.80
N VAL A 582 -8.23 -3.44 24.59
CA VAL A 582 -7.44 -3.52 23.36
C VAL A 582 -7.17 -2.11 22.89
N PHE A 583 -5.95 -1.62 23.06
CA PHE A 583 -5.53 -0.37 22.44
C PHE A 583 -5.17 -0.66 20.98
N TRP A 584 -5.96 -0.10 20.08
CA TRP A 584 -5.78 -0.23 18.64
C TRP A 584 -5.34 1.09 18.05
N ASN A 585 -4.05 1.22 17.77
CA ASN A 585 -3.48 2.42 17.20
C ASN A 585 -3.80 2.52 15.70
N VAL A 586 -4.58 3.53 15.34
CA VAL A 586 -4.97 3.87 13.96
C VAL A 586 -4.41 5.23 13.52
N GLY A 587 -3.58 5.88 14.34
CA GLY A 587 -3.14 7.26 14.15
C GLY A 587 -1.73 7.45 13.61
N SER A 588 -1.40 8.73 13.40
CA SER A 588 -0.23 9.20 12.63
C SER A 588 0.89 9.83 13.46
N THR A 589 0.83 9.75 14.78
CA THR A 589 1.88 10.37 15.59
C THR A 589 3.16 9.53 15.47
N SER A 590 4.20 10.12 14.88
CA SER A 590 5.54 9.50 14.70
C SER A 590 6.25 9.15 16.01
N LYS A 591 5.62 9.47 17.15
CA LYS A 591 6.04 9.11 18.50
C LYS A 591 4.84 8.63 19.30
N ALA A 592 4.10 7.67 18.75
CA ALA A 592 3.04 6.98 19.48
C ALA A 592 3.68 6.29 20.69
N ALA A 593 3.58 6.93 21.84
CA ALA A 593 4.04 6.37 23.09
C ALA A 593 3.16 5.16 23.45
N SER A 594 3.74 4.16 24.11
CA SER A 594 3.02 2.95 24.49
C SER A 594 2.16 3.21 25.73
N PRO A 595 0.84 2.94 25.71
CA PRO A 595 -0.01 3.18 26.88
C PRO A 595 0.33 2.23 28.04
N VAL A 596 0.96 1.09 27.74
CA VAL A 596 1.33 0.06 28.73
C VAL A 596 2.66 -0.61 28.39
N VAL A 597 3.24 -1.32 29.36
CA VAL A 597 4.41 -2.19 29.15
C VAL A 597 4.03 -3.52 28.50
N ALA A 598 5.02 -4.19 27.89
CA ALA A 598 4.84 -5.39 27.07
C ALA A 598 4.24 -6.60 27.81
N ALA A 599 4.40 -6.66 29.14
CA ALA A 599 3.88 -7.72 30.00
C ALA A 599 2.56 -7.38 30.72
N GLN A 600 1.95 -6.22 30.42
CA GLN A 600 0.73 -5.78 31.10
C GLN A 600 -0.44 -6.76 30.87
N ALA A 601 -0.87 -7.44 31.92
CA ALA A 601 -2.00 -8.35 31.88
C ALA A 601 -3.34 -7.61 31.71
N GLY A 602 -4.26 -8.24 30.98
CA GLY A 602 -5.59 -7.71 30.66
C GLY A 602 -5.59 -6.63 29.57
N VAL A 603 -4.47 -6.46 28.87
CA VAL A 603 -4.30 -5.44 27.82
C VAL A 603 -3.68 -6.03 26.57
N ALA A 604 -4.14 -5.58 25.40
CA ALA A 604 -3.52 -5.84 24.11
C ALA A 604 -3.15 -4.55 23.40
N LEU A 605 -2.04 -4.58 22.67
CA LEU A 605 -1.60 -3.51 21.78
C LEU A 605 -1.68 -4.02 20.35
N VAL A 606 -2.44 -3.36 19.49
CA VAL A 606 -2.60 -3.68 18.07
C VAL A 606 -2.53 -2.39 17.26
N SER A 607 -2.15 -2.45 15.99
CA SER A 607 -2.17 -1.25 15.15
C SER A 607 -2.44 -1.49 13.68
N GLY A 608 -2.78 -0.41 12.99
CA GLY A 608 -3.08 -0.39 11.57
C GLY A 608 -4.54 -0.67 11.25
N TYR A 609 -4.83 -0.99 9.99
CA TYR A 609 -6.20 -0.97 9.46
C TYR A 609 -6.71 -2.35 8.99
N SER A 610 -5.99 -3.41 9.36
CA SER A 610 -6.31 -4.76 8.91
C SER A 610 -7.49 -5.33 9.69
N LYS A 611 -8.54 -5.71 8.96
CA LYS A 611 -9.70 -6.44 9.51
C LYS A 611 -9.31 -7.80 10.09
N ASN A 612 -8.24 -8.42 9.57
CA ASN A 612 -7.91 -9.78 9.93
C ASN A 612 -7.34 -9.86 11.36
N LEU A 613 -6.79 -8.76 11.89
CA LEU A 613 -6.36 -8.67 13.28
C LEU A 613 -7.51 -8.84 14.28
N VAL A 614 -8.78 -8.67 13.86
CA VAL A 614 -9.95 -8.99 14.70
C VAL A 614 -10.00 -10.48 15.04
N ARG A 615 -9.45 -11.36 14.19
CA ARG A 615 -9.42 -12.81 14.41
C ARG A 615 -8.69 -13.22 15.68
N LEU A 616 -7.68 -12.45 16.08
CA LEU A 616 -6.97 -12.63 17.37
C LEU A 616 -7.91 -12.58 18.57
N PHE A 617 -9.12 -12.04 18.41
CA PHE A 617 -10.07 -11.83 19.50
C PHE A 617 -11.37 -12.63 19.36
N LEU A 618 -11.56 -13.38 18.26
CA LEU A 618 -12.78 -14.17 18.04
C LEU A 618 -12.87 -15.38 18.98
N GLU A 619 -11.73 -15.96 19.38
CA GLU A 619 -11.67 -17.16 20.22
C GLU A 619 -10.70 -17.03 21.41
N ALA A 620 -10.07 -15.88 21.62
CA ALA A 620 -9.02 -15.74 22.61
C ALA A 620 -9.55 -15.71 24.06
N ASP A 621 -9.47 -16.87 24.71
CA ASP A 621 -9.54 -17.12 26.15
C ASP A 621 -8.14 -17.22 26.82
N GLY A 622 -7.08 -16.93 26.07
CA GLY A 622 -5.70 -16.90 26.57
C GLY A 622 -5.35 -15.63 27.36
N VAL A 623 -4.13 -15.61 27.90
CA VAL A 623 -3.59 -14.47 28.65
C VAL A 623 -3.43 -13.26 27.72
N LEU A 624 -4.23 -12.21 27.95
CA LEU A 624 -4.15 -10.98 27.18
C LEU A 624 -2.99 -10.10 27.65
N THR A 625 -1.86 -10.17 26.95
CA THR A 625 -0.72 -9.24 27.09
C THR A 625 -0.26 -8.75 25.73
N PRO A 626 0.38 -7.57 25.64
CA PRO A 626 0.91 -7.07 24.37
C PRO A 626 1.89 -8.04 23.69
N SER A 627 2.80 -8.66 24.47
CA SER A 627 3.78 -9.62 23.95
C SER A 627 3.11 -10.88 23.40
N ALA A 628 2.13 -11.44 24.11
CA ALA A 628 1.43 -12.65 23.65
C ALA A 628 0.65 -12.39 22.36
N ILE A 629 -0.01 -11.23 22.25
CA ILE A 629 -0.77 -10.85 21.05
C ILE A 629 0.14 -10.63 19.84
N MET A 630 1.29 -9.98 20.03
CA MET A 630 2.29 -9.87 18.97
C MET A 630 2.77 -11.25 18.54
N ALA A 631 3.13 -12.12 19.49
CA ALA A 631 3.64 -13.46 19.21
C ALA A 631 2.63 -14.30 18.43
N ASP A 632 1.35 -14.24 18.80
CA ASP A 632 0.26 -14.93 18.10
C ASP A 632 0.10 -14.41 16.66
N ALA A 633 0.13 -13.07 16.47
CA ALA A 633 0.01 -12.43 15.17
C ALA A 633 1.13 -12.80 14.18
N ILE A 634 2.30 -13.16 14.68
CA ILE A 634 3.48 -13.54 13.90
C ILE A 634 3.84 -15.02 14.02
N SER A 635 2.87 -15.85 14.41
CA SER A 635 3.02 -17.29 14.53
C SER A 635 2.52 -18.03 13.28
N GLY A 636 3.02 -19.25 13.09
CA GLY A 636 2.58 -20.17 12.05
C GLY A 636 3.70 -20.62 11.10
N PRO A 637 3.43 -21.65 10.29
CA PRO A 637 4.44 -22.32 9.46
C PRO A 637 5.13 -21.37 8.48
N ASP A 638 4.43 -20.30 8.09
CA ASP A 638 4.95 -19.30 7.17
C ASP A 638 6.03 -18.42 7.78
N TYR A 639 5.92 -18.15 9.08
CA TYR A 639 6.92 -17.42 9.84
C TYR A 639 8.04 -18.33 10.35
N ASP A 640 7.78 -19.62 10.50
CA ASP A 640 8.79 -20.61 10.88
C ASP A 640 9.79 -20.91 9.77
N ALA A 641 9.35 -20.80 8.50
CA ALA A 641 10.17 -20.98 7.31
C ALA A 641 11.09 -19.80 6.98
N LEU A 642 11.05 -18.71 7.78
CA LEU A 642 11.91 -17.54 7.57
C LEU A 642 13.31 -17.78 8.17
N GLU A 643 14.34 -17.38 7.43
CA GLU A 643 15.75 -17.60 7.78
C GLU A 643 16.49 -16.28 8.00
N VAL A 644 17.32 -16.19 9.05
CA VAL A 644 18.22 -15.05 9.28
C VAL A 644 19.65 -15.53 9.04
N LEU A 645 20.38 -14.88 8.12
CA LEU A 645 21.68 -15.37 7.63
C LEU A 645 22.87 -14.44 7.94
N ASP A 646 22.61 -13.19 8.32
CA ASP A 646 23.60 -12.14 8.57
C ASP A 646 23.80 -11.85 10.06
#